data_AF-A0A7V4HSQ2-F1
#
_entry.id   AF-A0A7V4HSQ2-F1
#
_cell.length_a   1.000
_cell.length_b   1.000
_cell.length_c   1.000
_cell.angle_alpha   90.00
_cell.angle_beta   90.00
_cell.angle_gamma   90.00
#
_symmetry.space_group_name_H-M   'P 1'
#
loop_
_entity.id
_entity.type
_entity.pdbx_description
1 polymer ?
#
loop_
_entity_poly.entity_id
_entity_poly.type
_entity_poly.pdbx_seq_one_letter_code
_entity_poly.pdbx_strand_id
1 'polypeptide(L)'
;MKPMPLPCQRLATVLGLAAWCWAAGALAQEKSVRPGINQPYEKADLKAQIERFEGPGRDVVKRKDEILAACQLEPGMNVADIGAGTGLFTRLFAPKVAPGGKVYAVDISKTFVEHIQRTCREQKIDNVEGIVCPADSTNLPPQSIDLAFLCDVYHHLEFPQKTLASIRQALRPGGRLVVVEFHKAGKMKDHVRADQEAFTLEIVAAGFHLGDSQPLGDTQYLLRFQKAGLRPPATPLVVHDPYFSIWSFTDRLADDWPRHWTGAIHAMASMVRIDGKTYRLMGLEPRDCPALPQVGRTVHATRTSYDFEGKGIRLQLVFLTPVYPNDLERVGRPVTYVSWTLRSVDGRDHAVQIYYDNSAELVVNEASQSVVWARPRMAGLDVLRMGSAEQPVLKKKGDNLRIDWGHLYVAAPKSQSPMSVVADHASARGAFASRGQLPAQDDQRMPRPANDQWPVAALAFDLGKVGMSYVERWMMLAYDDEYSIEYLGQKLRPWWRRNGADAAELLRVAAQARVEPSQDEFDLEFYRSAWLAGGADYADLCALAFRQAIGAHKLVAGPKGEPMLFSKECFSNGCIGTVDVLYPASPIFALFNNELLKATVTPVFEYAMTDRWKFPFAPHDLGTYPLANGQVYGGGEKTEENQMPVEESGNMLLVAAVISKLDGNTKYAERYWRLLERWARYLQQKGLDPENQLCTDDFAGHLAHNANLSLKAILALGAYAQMCEMAGKRDEAKQYRSMAEQFAKEWVKLADDGDHYRLAFDKPGTWSQKYNLVWDKLLGLKLFPPEVARKEIAYYKTKLQPYGLPLDNRALYTKTDWEVWTATLAESRADFDALMNPVYRFVHETPDRVPLTDWYMTDTARLKGFRARPVIGGVFIKMLDDPATWRQWSARGPDAPPRPPARSSGK
;
A
#
# COMPACT_ATOMS: atom_id res chain seq x y z
N MET A 1 -11.19 44.72 -23.46
CA MET A 1 -12.50 44.73 -22.77
C MET A 1 -12.30 44.24 -21.35
N LYS A 2 -12.57 45.10 -20.35
CA LYS A 2 -12.50 44.74 -18.92
C LYS A 2 -13.64 43.79 -18.55
N PRO A 3 -13.45 42.78 -17.69
CA PRO A 3 -14.56 42.01 -17.13
C PRO A 3 -15.16 42.73 -15.91
N MET A 4 -16.48 42.83 -15.88
CA MET A 4 -17.27 43.29 -14.72
C MET A 4 -17.36 42.18 -13.64
N PRO A 5 -17.45 42.54 -12.35
CA PRO A 5 -17.58 41.58 -11.25
C PRO A 5 -19.04 41.19 -10.99
N LEU A 6 -19.28 39.91 -10.68
CA LEU A 6 -20.56 39.43 -10.15
C LEU A 6 -20.55 39.47 -8.60
N PRO A 7 -21.68 39.80 -7.95
CA PRO A 7 -21.70 40.12 -6.53
C PRO A 7 -21.76 38.88 -5.64
N CYS A 8 -20.85 38.82 -4.68
CA CYS A 8 -20.96 38.01 -3.46
C CYS A 8 -22.08 38.56 -2.57
N GLN A 9 -23.03 37.71 -2.16
CA GLN A 9 -23.52 37.63 -0.77
C GLN A 9 -24.63 36.57 -0.62
N ARG A 10 -24.56 35.85 0.51
CA ARG A 10 -25.54 34.92 1.13
C ARG A 10 -25.43 33.43 0.81
N LEU A 11 -24.38 32.81 1.34
CA LEU A 11 -24.38 31.42 1.80
C LEU A 11 -23.33 31.27 2.91
N ALA A 12 -23.62 31.83 4.07
CA ALA A 12 -22.75 31.77 5.24
C ALA A 12 -23.58 31.54 6.50
N THR A 13 -24.16 30.35 6.62
CA THR A 13 -24.48 29.70 7.91
C THR A 13 -24.81 28.24 7.61
N VAL A 14 -24.25 27.30 8.39
CA VAL A 14 -24.41 25.82 8.37
C VAL A 14 -23.23 24.99 7.83
N LEU A 15 -22.28 25.51 7.03
CA LEU A 15 -21.12 24.72 6.55
C LEU A 15 -19.84 24.79 7.41
N GLY A 16 -19.90 25.37 8.61
CA GLY A 16 -18.71 25.72 9.40
C GLY A 16 -18.24 24.73 10.48
N LEU A 17 -18.94 23.61 10.74
CA LEU A 17 -18.63 22.75 11.90
C LEU A 17 -18.14 21.33 11.56
N ALA A 18 -18.22 20.88 10.31
CA ALA A 18 -17.84 19.51 9.94
C ALA A 18 -16.44 19.38 9.30
N ALA A 19 -15.84 20.48 8.82
CA ALA A 19 -14.62 20.42 8.01
C ALA A 19 -13.32 20.80 8.77
N TRP A 20 -13.39 21.20 10.04
CA TRP A 20 -12.22 21.69 10.79
C TRP A 20 -11.64 20.72 11.85
N CYS A 21 -12.24 19.55 12.08
CA CYS A 21 -11.74 18.61 13.10
C CYS A 21 -10.82 17.48 12.57
N TRP A 22 -10.56 17.39 11.26
CA TRP A 22 -10.09 16.13 10.66
C TRP A 22 -8.65 16.15 10.11
N ALA A 23 -7.93 17.26 10.25
CA ALA A 23 -6.49 17.35 9.97
C ALA A 23 -5.63 17.59 11.23
N ALA A 24 -6.23 17.45 12.42
CA ALA A 24 -5.67 17.85 13.71
C ALA A 24 -5.66 16.71 14.76
N GLY A 25 -5.80 15.46 14.33
CA GLY A 25 -6.01 14.32 15.25
C GLY A 25 -4.88 14.08 16.26
N ALA A 26 -3.65 14.48 15.93
CA ALA A 26 -2.51 14.45 16.85
C ALA A 26 -2.20 15.80 17.53
N LEU A 27 -2.86 16.89 17.10
CA LEU A 27 -2.64 18.25 17.58
C LEU A 27 -3.99 18.95 17.72
N ALA A 28 -4.66 18.82 18.89
CA ALA A 28 -5.52 19.84 19.53
C ALA A 28 -6.66 19.30 20.43
N GLN A 29 -6.48 18.23 21.20
CA GLN A 29 -7.26 18.15 22.46
C GLN A 29 -6.60 19.05 23.52
N GLU A 30 -6.74 20.36 23.34
CA GLU A 30 -6.24 21.33 24.32
C GLU A 30 -7.16 21.42 25.55
N LYS A 31 -8.43 21.06 25.39
CA LYS A 31 -9.45 21.10 26.46
C LYS A 31 -9.83 19.71 26.94
N SER A 32 -9.91 19.59 28.25
CA SER A 32 -10.39 18.41 28.97
C SER A 32 -11.86 18.12 28.65
N VAL A 33 -12.22 16.85 28.46
CA VAL A 33 -13.63 16.44 28.25
C VAL A 33 -14.45 16.54 29.55
N ARG A 34 -13.79 16.42 30.71
CA ARG A 34 -14.42 16.61 32.02
C ARG A 34 -13.35 17.00 33.06
N PRO A 35 -13.11 18.32 33.24
CA PRO A 35 -12.11 18.81 34.19
C PRO A 35 -12.33 18.27 35.60
N GLY A 36 -11.28 17.73 36.21
CA GLY A 36 -11.31 17.26 37.59
C GLY A 36 -12.05 15.94 37.83
N ILE A 37 -12.36 15.16 36.77
CA ILE A 37 -12.97 13.82 36.89
C ILE A 37 -12.17 12.88 37.82
N ASN A 38 -10.86 13.12 37.96
CA ASN A 38 -9.96 12.31 38.77
C ASN A 38 -9.64 12.87 40.17
N GLN A 39 -10.12 14.07 40.53
CA GLN A 39 -9.89 14.67 41.86
C GLN A 39 -10.24 13.73 43.04
N PRO A 40 -11.31 12.92 42.99
CA PRO A 40 -11.61 11.97 44.08
C PRO A 40 -10.53 10.91 44.31
N TYR A 41 -9.66 10.65 43.33
CA TYR A 41 -8.63 9.60 43.38
C TYR A 41 -7.24 10.12 43.78
N GLU A 42 -7.02 11.44 43.75
CA GLU A 42 -5.75 12.08 44.17
C GLU A 42 -5.49 11.92 45.68
N LYS A 43 -6.55 11.86 46.49
CA LYS A 43 -6.50 11.65 47.96
C LYS A 43 -7.41 10.51 48.41
N ALA A 44 -7.40 9.41 47.67
CA ALA A 44 -8.32 8.30 47.92
C ALA A 44 -8.09 7.62 49.28
N ASP A 45 -9.18 7.27 49.98
CA ASP A 45 -9.15 6.26 51.05
C ASP A 45 -8.86 4.89 50.41
N LEU A 46 -7.60 4.47 50.48
CA LEU A 46 -7.12 3.25 49.85
C LEU A 46 -7.90 2.01 50.32
N LYS A 47 -8.33 1.95 51.59
CA LYS A 47 -9.07 0.79 52.10
C LYS A 47 -10.46 0.70 51.46
N ALA A 48 -11.16 1.83 51.37
CA ALA A 48 -12.46 1.89 50.72
C ALA A 48 -12.37 1.60 49.21
N GLN A 49 -11.29 2.04 48.54
CA GLN A 49 -11.10 1.74 47.11
C GLN A 49 -10.78 0.27 46.85
N ILE A 50 -9.98 -0.38 47.69
CA ILE A 50 -9.72 -1.83 47.58
C ILE A 50 -11.02 -2.62 47.68
N GLU A 51 -11.87 -2.33 48.67
CA GLU A 51 -13.17 -2.98 48.81
C GLU A 51 -14.08 -2.74 47.61
N ARG A 52 -14.08 -1.50 47.07
CA ARG A 52 -14.88 -1.13 45.91
C ARG A 52 -14.40 -1.77 44.61
N PHE A 53 -13.09 -1.84 44.39
CA PHE A 53 -12.48 -2.28 43.13
C PHE A 53 -12.29 -3.79 43.07
N GLU A 54 -11.96 -4.43 44.19
CA GLU A 54 -11.66 -5.87 44.27
C GLU A 54 -12.76 -6.68 44.99
N GLY A 55 -13.89 -6.05 45.34
CA GLY A 55 -15.00 -6.73 45.99
C GLY A 55 -15.57 -7.90 45.17
N PRO A 56 -15.96 -9.03 45.80
CA PRO A 56 -16.37 -10.26 45.10
C PRO A 56 -17.64 -10.10 44.24
N GLY A 57 -18.42 -9.04 44.46
CA GLY A 57 -19.60 -8.71 43.66
C GLY A 57 -19.29 -8.10 42.29
N ARG A 58 -18.07 -7.62 42.05
CA ARG A 58 -17.66 -6.96 40.80
C ARG A 58 -17.55 -7.96 39.65
N ASP A 59 -18.13 -7.62 38.50
CA ASP A 59 -18.10 -8.48 37.31
C ASP A 59 -16.67 -8.72 36.81
N VAL A 60 -15.80 -7.70 36.83
CA VAL A 60 -14.37 -7.84 36.49
C VAL A 60 -13.62 -8.84 37.39
N VAL A 61 -14.02 -8.98 38.66
CA VAL A 61 -13.43 -9.96 39.61
C VAL A 61 -13.96 -11.35 39.31
N LYS A 62 -15.26 -11.49 39.05
CA LYS A 62 -15.91 -12.75 38.68
C LYS A 62 -15.42 -13.30 37.34
N ARG A 63 -15.10 -12.41 36.39
CA ARG A 63 -14.70 -12.76 35.01
C ARG A 63 -13.24 -12.48 34.69
N LYS A 64 -12.38 -12.36 35.71
CA LYS A 64 -10.94 -12.11 35.56
C LYS A 64 -10.25 -13.10 34.61
N ASP A 65 -10.67 -14.36 34.61
CA ASP A 65 -10.07 -15.40 33.76
C ASP A 65 -10.42 -15.21 32.28
N GLU A 66 -11.64 -14.78 31.97
CA GLU A 66 -12.08 -14.38 30.62
C GLU A 66 -11.28 -13.16 30.13
N ILE A 67 -11.08 -12.16 30.98
CA ILE A 67 -10.29 -10.95 30.67
C ILE A 67 -8.82 -11.32 30.44
N LEU A 68 -8.23 -12.17 31.29
CA LEU A 68 -6.85 -12.64 31.15
C LEU A 68 -6.65 -13.42 29.85
N ALA A 69 -7.61 -14.28 29.49
CA ALA A 69 -7.58 -15.00 28.22
C ALA A 69 -7.63 -14.05 27.01
N ALA A 70 -8.46 -13.01 27.08
CA ALA A 70 -8.57 -11.99 26.03
C ALA A 70 -7.28 -11.18 25.83
N CYS A 71 -6.46 -11.02 26.89
CA CYS A 71 -5.16 -10.33 26.83
C CYS A 71 -4.08 -11.14 26.10
N GLN A 72 -4.24 -12.46 25.93
CA GLN A 72 -3.27 -13.40 25.31
C GLN A 72 -1.82 -13.06 25.73
N LEU A 73 -1.56 -13.17 27.03
CA LEU A 73 -0.26 -12.86 27.62
C LEU A 73 0.71 -14.01 27.40
N GLU A 74 1.94 -13.69 27.05
CA GLU A 74 3.03 -14.66 26.88
C GLU A 74 4.26 -14.23 27.69
N PRO A 75 5.10 -15.18 28.13
CA PRO A 75 6.40 -14.87 28.70
C PRO A 75 7.22 -13.95 27.81
N GLY A 76 7.89 -12.94 28.39
CA GLY A 76 8.68 -11.96 27.66
C GLY A 76 7.91 -10.70 27.24
N MET A 77 6.59 -10.68 27.33
CA MET A 77 5.80 -9.50 26.97
C MET A 77 5.95 -8.35 27.98
N ASN A 78 5.95 -7.13 27.45
CA ASN A 78 5.83 -5.89 28.22
C ASN A 78 4.38 -5.39 28.19
N VAL A 79 3.76 -5.27 29.36
CA VAL A 79 2.33 -4.92 29.49
C VAL A 79 2.19 -3.61 30.27
N ALA A 80 1.34 -2.70 29.83
CA ALA A 80 0.93 -1.53 30.61
C ALA A 80 -0.50 -1.71 31.12
N ASP A 81 -0.67 -1.71 32.44
CA ASP A 81 -1.95 -1.60 33.14
C ASP A 81 -2.21 -0.10 33.37
N ILE A 82 -3.03 0.52 32.53
CA ILE A 82 -3.25 1.97 32.51
C ILE A 82 -4.48 2.30 33.34
N GLY A 83 -4.31 3.17 34.33
CA GLY A 83 -5.29 3.34 35.39
C GLY A 83 -5.31 2.13 36.32
N ALA A 84 -4.14 1.63 36.71
CA ALA A 84 -3.97 0.38 37.44
C ALA A 84 -4.76 0.33 38.76
N GLY A 85 -5.10 1.48 39.37
CA GLY A 85 -5.90 1.56 40.59
C GLY A 85 -5.24 0.78 41.73
N THR A 86 -5.94 -0.21 42.27
CA THR A 86 -5.42 -1.04 43.37
C THR A 86 -4.44 -2.13 42.90
N GLY A 87 -4.25 -2.31 41.60
CA GLY A 87 -3.30 -3.25 40.99
C GLY A 87 -3.79 -4.69 40.86
N LEU A 88 -5.11 -4.92 40.87
CA LEU A 88 -5.68 -6.26 40.68
C LEU A 88 -5.12 -6.94 39.43
N PHE A 89 -5.22 -6.30 38.26
CA PHE A 89 -4.75 -6.88 37.01
C PHE A 89 -3.23 -6.84 36.88
N THR A 90 -2.57 -5.77 37.35
CA THR A 90 -1.10 -5.73 37.48
C THR A 90 -0.54 -7.01 38.13
N ARG A 91 -1.08 -7.43 39.28
CA ARG A 91 -0.64 -8.63 39.99
C ARG A 91 -1.00 -9.94 39.27
N LEU A 92 -2.07 -9.95 38.47
CA LEU A 92 -2.45 -11.11 37.66
C LEU A 92 -1.61 -11.24 36.39
N PHE A 93 -1.17 -10.12 35.80
CA PHE A 93 -0.34 -10.09 34.59
C PHE A 93 1.11 -10.46 34.88
N ALA A 94 1.66 -9.98 35.98
CA ALA A 94 3.08 -10.16 36.33
C ALA A 94 3.57 -11.61 36.26
N PRO A 95 2.88 -12.63 36.83
CA PRO A 95 3.31 -14.02 36.70
C PRO A 95 3.10 -14.61 35.30
N LYS A 96 2.20 -14.04 34.47
CA LYS A 96 1.90 -14.55 33.11
C LYS A 96 2.94 -14.15 32.08
N VAL A 97 3.61 -13.01 32.29
CA VAL A 97 4.64 -12.50 31.38
C VAL A 97 6.07 -12.86 31.84
N ALA A 98 6.20 -13.53 32.98
CA ALA A 98 7.48 -14.07 33.44
C ALA A 98 7.79 -15.43 32.76
N PRO A 99 9.08 -15.78 32.57
CA PRO A 99 10.26 -14.92 32.74
C PRO A 99 10.43 -13.91 31.58
N GLY A 100 11.23 -12.87 31.83
CA GLY A 100 11.69 -11.93 30.78
C GLY A 100 10.74 -10.77 30.44
N GLY A 101 9.45 -10.88 30.79
CA GLY A 101 8.47 -9.81 30.60
C GLY A 101 8.27 -8.93 31.83
N LYS A 102 7.66 -7.76 31.63
CA LYS A 102 7.50 -6.71 32.63
C LYS A 102 6.10 -6.11 32.59
N VAL A 103 5.57 -5.73 33.76
CA VAL A 103 4.30 -5.00 33.86
C VAL A 103 4.55 -3.59 34.36
N TYR A 104 4.08 -2.59 33.61
CA TYR A 104 4.05 -1.19 33.99
C TYR A 104 2.68 -0.86 34.57
N ALA A 105 2.62 -0.60 35.88
CA ALA A 105 1.41 -0.11 36.55
C ALA A 105 1.38 1.42 36.44
N VAL A 106 0.59 1.93 35.50
CA VAL A 106 0.51 3.36 35.17
C VAL A 106 -0.73 3.95 35.81
N ASP A 107 -0.59 4.95 36.67
CA ASP A 107 -1.73 5.62 37.31
C ASP A 107 -1.44 7.09 37.60
N ILE A 108 -2.47 7.92 37.66
CA ILE A 108 -2.31 9.34 38.02
C ILE A 108 -2.05 9.49 39.52
N SER A 109 -2.55 8.54 40.33
CA SER A 109 -2.48 8.58 41.79
C SER A 109 -1.20 7.93 42.29
N LYS A 110 -0.31 8.76 42.83
CA LYS A 110 0.90 8.29 43.52
C LYS A 110 0.59 7.27 44.62
N THR A 111 -0.51 7.46 45.36
CA THR A 111 -0.95 6.55 46.43
C THR A 111 -1.22 5.14 45.92
N PHE A 112 -1.86 5.01 44.75
CA PHE A 112 -2.11 3.72 44.11
C PHE A 112 -0.81 3.07 43.65
N VAL A 113 0.07 3.81 42.97
CA VAL A 113 1.37 3.30 42.51
C VAL A 113 2.22 2.79 43.68
N GLU A 114 2.31 3.54 44.78
CA GLU A 114 3.05 3.12 45.98
C GLU A 114 2.44 1.86 46.64
N HIS A 115 1.11 1.75 46.67
CA HIS A 115 0.42 0.55 47.15
C HIS A 115 0.73 -0.68 46.29
N ILE A 116 0.65 -0.56 44.96
CA ILE A 116 0.96 -1.65 44.02
C ILE A 116 2.40 -2.13 44.24
N GLN A 117 3.36 -1.21 44.26
CA GLN A 117 4.77 -1.57 44.50
C GLN A 117 4.99 -2.28 45.84
N ARG A 118 4.33 -1.83 46.91
CA ARG A 118 4.40 -2.49 48.23
C ARG A 118 3.81 -3.90 48.17
N THR A 119 2.61 -4.06 47.62
CA THR A 119 1.95 -5.38 47.55
C THR A 119 2.70 -6.36 46.66
N CYS A 120 3.27 -5.91 45.54
CA CYS A 120 4.14 -6.73 44.70
C CYS A 120 5.39 -7.21 45.47
N ARG A 121 6.05 -6.32 46.23
CA ARG A 121 7.19 -6.73 47.09
C ARG A 121 6.78 -7.76 48.15
N GLU A 122 5.65 -7.56 48.81
CA GLU A 122 5.11 -8.49 49.82
C GLU A 122 4.79 -9.87 49.20
N GLN A 123 4.35 -9.88 47.93
CA GLN A 123 4.03 -11.09 47.17
C GLN A 123 5.22 -11.67 46.38
N LYS A 124 6.42 -11.09 46.50
CA LYS A 124 7.63 -11.48 45.75
C LYS A 124 7.44 -11.46 44.23
N ILE A 125 6.75 -10.43 43.74
CA ILE A 125 6.59 -10.13 42.32
C ILE A 125 7.61 -9.04 41.95
N ASP A 126 8.68 -9.45 41.26
CA ASP A 126 9.84 -8.59 41.02
C ASP A 126 9.85 -7.91 39.62
N ASN A 127 8.89 -8.24 38.76
CA ASN A 127 8.80 -7.75 37.38
C ASN A 127 7.71 -6.67 37.16
N VAL A 128 7.40 -5.89 38.19
CA VAL A 128 6.44 -4.78 38.13
C VAL A 128 7.16 -3.44 38.34
N GLU A 129 6.91 -2.48 37.45
CA GLU A 129 7.34 -1.08 37.61
C GLU A 129 6.12 -0.17 37.74
N GLY A 130 6.15 0.73 38.73
CA GLY A 130 5.08 1.71 38.92
C GLY A 130 5.42 3.05 38.27
N ILE A 131 4.51 3.61 37.49
CA ILE A 131 4.67 4.90 36.79
C ILE A 131 3.55 5.85 37.22
N VAL A 132 3.93 7.00 37.79
CA VAL A 132 2.99 8.11 38.01
C VAL A 132 2.94 8.96 36.75
N CYS A 133 1.75 9.15 36.20
CA CYS A 133 1.54 9.85 34.93
C CYS A 133 0.64 11.10 35.08
N PRO A 134 0.74 12.09 34.17
CA PRO A 134 -0.24 13.17 34.08
C PRO A 134 -1.56 12.67 33.46
N ALA A 135 -2.61 13.51 33.49
CA ALA A 135 -3.93 13.15 32.96
C ALA A 135 -4.00 13.00 31.42
N ASP A 136 -2.92 13.35 30.70
CA ASP A 136 -2.88 13.40 29.24
C ASP A 136 -1.74 12.60 28.60
N SER A 137 -0.99 11.80 29.36
CA SER A 137 0.10 10.94 28.87
C SER A 137 0.29 9.72 29.76
N THR A 138 0.80 8.62 29.19
CA THR A 138 1.20 7.40 29.93
C THR A 138 2.62 7.48 30.51
N ASN A 139 3.44 8.44 30.06
CA ASN A 139 4.88 8.53 30.35
C ASN A 139 5.71 7.28 29.98
N LEU A 140 5.17 6.38 29.16
CA LEU A 140 5.90 5.22 28.67
C LEU A 140 6.82 5.60 27.50
N PRO A 141 8.03 5.01 27.40
CA PRO A 141 8.89 5.21 26.24
C PRO A 141 8.24 4.69 24.96
N PRO A 142 8.55 5.27 23.78
CA PRO A 142 8.06 4.77 22.50
C PRO A 142 8.44 3.30 22.28
N GLN A 143 7.53 2.51 21.68
CA GLN A 143 7.74 1.10 21.34
C GLN A 143 8.24 0.22 22.51
N SER A 144 7.86 0.54 23.74
CA SER A 144 8.28 -0.16 24.96
C SER A 144 7.37 -1.30 25.39
N ILE A 145 6.12 -1.34 24.93
CA ILE A 145 5.09 -2.30 25.36
C ILE A 145 4.47 -3.09 24.19
N ASP A 146 4.06 -4.32 24.47
CA ASP A 146 3.35 -5.23 23.56
C ASP A 146 1.82 -5.15 23.76
N LEU A 147 1.37 -4.81 24.97
CA LEU A 147 -0.04 -4.70 25.34
C LEU A 147 -0.28 -3.49 26.24
N ALA A 148 -1.31 -2.70 25.93
CA ALA A 148 -1.92 -1.74 26.84
C ALA A 148 -3.29 -2.26 27.28
N PHE A 149 -3.58 -2.18 28.57
CA PHE A 149 -4.82 -2.66 29.17
C PHE A 149 -5.50 -1.53 29.94
N LEU A 150 -6.79 -1.31 29.67
CA LEU A 150 -7.64 -0.34 30.35
C LEU A 150 -8.88 -1.08 30.86
N CYS A 151 -9.15 -1.01 32.16
CA CYS A 151 -10.32 -1.65 32.77
C CYS A 151 -11.06 -0.64 33.63
N ASP A 152 -12.33 -0.36 33.30
CA ASP A 152 -13.18 0.61 34.01
C ASP A 152 -12.55 2.01 34.14
N VAL A 153 -11.69 2.41 33.21
CA VAL A 153 -10.95 3.68 33.24
C VAL A 153 -11.14 4.54 31.99
N TYR A 154 -11.63 4.00 30.86
CA TYR A 154 -11.68 4.78 29.62
C TYR A 154 -12.59 6.01 29.79
N HIS A 155 -13.72 5.84 30.47
CA HIS A 155 -14.63 6.93 30.84
C HIS A 155 -14.05 7.94 31.88
N HIS A 156 -12.90 7.63 32.47
CA HIS A 156 -12.14 8.49 33.39
C HIS A 156 -11.01 9.27 32.71
N LEU A 157 -10.75 9.03 31.41
CA LEU A 157 -9.74 9.77 30.66
C LEU A 157 -10.18 11.22 30.49
N GLU A 158 -9.39 12.14 31.06
CA GLU A 158 -9.64 13.57 30.96
C GLU A 158 -9.27 14.12 29.57
N PHE A 159 -8.26 13.50 28.96
CA PHE A 159 -7.78 13.78 27.61
C PHE A 159 -7.66 12.47 26.81
N PRO A 160 -8.77 11.83 26.39
CA PRO A 160 -8.76 10.55 25.68
C PRO A 160 -7.88 10.55 24.42
N GLN A 161 -7.90 11.61 23.60
CA GLN A 161 -7.12 11.67 22.36
C GLN A 161 -5.61 11.72 22.63
N LYS A 162 -5.19 12.56 23.60
CA LYS A 162 -3.77 12.63 23.99
C LYS A 162 -3.30 11.34 24.64
N THR A 163 -4.14 10.75 25.51
CA THR A 163 -3.82 9.49 26.18
C THR A 163 -3.69 8.35 25.15
N LEU A 164 -4.62 8.23 24.20
CA LEU A 164 -4.56 7.24 23.13
C LEU A 164 -3.35 7.44 22.22
N ALA A 165 -2.98 8.68 21.90
CA ALA A 165 -1.76 8.97 21.15
C ALA A 165 -0.51 8.50 21.92
N SER A 166 -0.46 8.74 23.24
CA SER A 166 0.61 8.26 24.13
C SER A 166 0.66 6.72 24.18
N ILE A 167 -0.49 6.05 24.32
CA ILE A 167 -0.59 4.58 24.27
C ILE A 167 -0.07 4.06 22.92
N ARG A 168 -0.51 4.66 21.82
CA ARG A 168 -0.11 4.25 20.47
C ARG A 168 1.39 4.43 20.25
N GLN A 169 1.98 5.49 20.80
CA GLN A 169 3.42 5.74 20.76
C GLN A 169 4.19 4.67 21.56
N ALA A 170 3.70 4.32 22.74
CA ALA A 170 4.31 3.31 23.61
C ALA A 170 4.22 1.89 23.03
N LEU A 171 3.15 1.56 22.31
CA LEU A 171 2.98 0.26 21.68
C LEU A 171 4.01 0.02 20.55
N ARG A 172 4.63 -1.16 20.57
CA ARG A 172 5.40 -1.71 19.45
C ARG A 172 4.49 -1.90 18.23
N PRO A 173 5.05 -1.94 17.00
CA PRO A 173 4.29 -2.38 15.83
C PRO A 173 3.60 -3.73 16.09
N GLY A 174 2.32 -3.84 15.73
CA GLY A 174 1.49 -5.01 16.03
C GLY A 174 1.01 -5.13 17.48
N GLY A 175 1.42 -4.23 18.39
CA GLY A 175 0.99 -4.21 19.78
C GLY A 175 -0.53 -3.99 19.93
N ARG A 176 -1.06 -4.43 21.07
CA ARG A 176 -2.51 -4.53 21.31
C ARG A 176 -2.98 -3.55 22.39
N LEU A 177 -4.25 -3.15 22.28
CA LEU A 177 -4.96 -2.39 23.28
C LEU A 177 -6.23 -3.16 23.67
N VAL A 178 -6.37 -3.52 24.94
CA VAL A 178 -7.58 -4.19 25.46
C VAL A 178 -8.31 -3.21 26.37
N VAL A 179 -9.61 -3.04 26.12
CA VAL A 179 -10.48 -2.14 26.87
C VAL A 179 -11.67 -2.93 27.42
N VAL A 180 -11.85 -2.88 28.74
CA VAL A 180 -13.01 -3.44 29.45
C VAL A 180 -13.81 -2.27 30.02
N GLU A 181 -15.09 -2.19 29.67
CA GLU A 181 -15.91 -1.02 29.99
C GLU A 181 -17.40 -1.36 30.13
N PHE A 182 -18.15 -0.50 30.81
CA PHE A 182 -19.58 -0.71 31.06
C PHE A 182 -20.46 -0.38 29.86
N HIS A 183 -21.51 -1.17 29.66
CA HIS A 183 -22.64 -0.77 28.83
C HIS A 183 -23.28 0.51 29.38
N LYS A 184 -23.79 1.35 28.47
CA LYS A 184 -24.58 2.54 28.83
C LYS A 184 -25.93 2.10 29.42
N ALA A 185 -26.04 2.09 30.75
CA ALA A 185 -27.30 1.87 31.45
C ALA A 185 -28.12 3.18 31.52
N GLY A 186 -29.43 3.11 31.28
CA GLY A 186 -30.34 4.27 31.31
C GLY A 186 -30.28 5.09 32.60
N LYS A 187 -30.71 6.38 32.53
CA LYS A 187 -30.82 7.41 33.59
C LYS A 187 -30.12 7.14 34.96
N MET A 188 -28.84 6.75 35.00
CA MET A 188 -27.99 7.01 36.17
C MET A 188 -27.50 8.45 36.08
N LYS A 189 -27.80 9.25 37.10
CA LYS A 189 -27.75 10.72 37.02
C LYS A 189 -26.36 11.35 36.90
N ASP A 190 -25.25 10.63 37.15
CA ASP A 190 -23.95 11.30 37.37
C ASP A 190 -22.71 10.71 36.67
N HIS A 191 -22.87 9.68 35.83
CA HIS A 191 -21.75 9.07 35.09
C HIS A 191 -21.94 9.18 33.58
N VAL A 192 -21.06 9.94 32.91
CA VAL A 192 -20.97 10.03 31.46
C VAL A 192 -20.43 8.69 30.94
N ARG A 193 -21.31 7.74 30.65
CA ARG A 193 -20.98 6.53 29.90
C ARG A 193 -21.40 6.75 28.44
N ALA A 194 -20.41 6.85 27.55
CA ALA A 194 -20.70 6.83 26.11
C ALA A 194 -21.17 5.42 25.70
N ASP A 195 -21.81 5.33 24.54
CA ASP A 195 -22.10 4.01 23.97
C ASP A 195 -20.80 3.34 23.45
N GLN A 196 -20.79 2.01 23.40
CA GLN A 196 -19.65 1.21 22.92
C GLN A 196 -19.21 1.63 21.52
N GLU A 197 -20.16 1.98 20.65
CA GLU A 197 -19.92 2.43 19.27
C GLU A 197 -19.06 3.71 19.25
N ALA A 198 -19.37 4.68 20.11
CA ALA A 198 -18.62 5.92 20.24
C ALA A 198 -17.19 5.70 20.74
N PHE A 199 -16.99 4.88 21.78
CA PHE A 199 -15.63 4.57 22.27
C PHE A 199 -14.82 3.81 21.21
N THR A 200 -15.42 2.83 20.53
CA THR A 200 -14.75 2.14 19.43
C THR A 200 -14.29 3.11 18.34
N LEU A 201 -15.17 4.00 17.89
CA LEU A 201 -14.84 4.97 16.85
C LEU A 201 -13.79 6.00 17.31
N GLU A 202 -13.82 6.39 18.57
CA GLU A 202 -12.81 7.28 19.16
C GLU A 202 -11.42 6.63 19.17
N ILE A 203 -11.34 5.37 19.60
CA ILE A 203 -10.09 4.59 19.62
C ILE A 203 -9.61 4.33 18.19
N VAL A 204 -10.50 3.99 17.26
CA VAL A 204 -10.14 3.79 15.85
C VAL A 204 -9.59 5.06 15.21
N ALA A 205 -10.22 6.21 15.49
CA ALA A 205 -9.74 7.52 15.03
C ALA A 205 -8.34 7.86 15.58
N ALA A 206 -7.98 7.34 16.75
CA ALA A 206 -6.64 7.49 17.33
C ALA A 206 -5.58 6.54 16.74
N GLY A 207 -5.89 5.81 15.65
CA GLY A 207 -4.93 4.98 14.93
C GLY A 207 -4.85 3.54 15.44
N PHE A 208 -6.00 2.97 15.81
CA PHE A 208 -6.17 1.56 16.17
C PHE A 208 -7.19 0.89 15.25
N HIS A 209 -7.13 -0.43 15.13
CA HIS A 209 -8.14 -1.23 14.44
C HIS A 209 -8.82 -2.17 15.44
N LEU A 210 -10.14 -2.29 15.39
CA LEU A 210 -10.88 -3.22 16.24
C LEU A 210 -10.70 -4.65 15.71
N GLY A 211 -9.93 -5.45 16.43
CA GLY A 211 -9.75 -6.86 16.15
C GLY A 211 -10.95 -7.71 16.57
N ASP A 212 -11.53 -7.43 17.73
CA ASP A 212 -12.68 -8.18 18.25
C ASP A 212 -13.48 -7.39 19.30
N SER A 213 -14.75 -7.73 19.44
CA SER A 213 -15.62 -7.25 20.51
C SER A 213 -16.51 -8.37 21.02
N GLN A 214 -16.75 -8.38 22.33
CA GLN A 214 -17.64 -9.35 22.94
C GLN A 214 -18.32 -8.79 24.20
N PRO A 215 -19.56 -9.22 24.49
CA PRO A 215 -20.16 -9.00 25.81
C PRO A 215 -19.32 -9.64 26.91
N LEU A 216 -19.30 -9.02 28.09
CA LEU A 216 -18.64 -9.51 29.30
C LEU A 216 -19.64 -9.52 30.45
N GLY A 217 -20.46 -10.58 30.48
CA GLY A 217 -21.67 -10.60 31.32
C GLY A 217 -22.72 -9.59 30.83
N ASP A 218 -23.61 -9.17 31.74
CA ASP A 218 -24.77 -8.35 31.38
C ASP A 218 -24.49 -6.84 31.43
N THR A 219 -23.40 -6.43 32.11
CA THR A 219 -23.15 -5.02 32.44
C THR A 219 -21.94 -4.42 31.73
N GLN A 220 -21.05 -5.25 31.19
CA GLN A 220 -19.78 -4.84 30.60
C GLN A 220 -19.56 -5.47 29.23
N TYR A 221 -18.63 -4.90 28.47
CA TYR A 221 -18.10 -5.44 27.23
C TYR A 221 -16.58 -5.36 27.22
N LEU A 222 -15.97 -6.16 26.35
CA LEU A 222 -14.53 -6.20 26.11
C LEU A 222 -14.26 -5.90 24.65
N LEU A 223 -13.33 -4.98 24.40
CA LEU A 223 -12.83 -4.62 23.07
C LEU A 223 -11.35 -4.98 22.96
N ARG A 224 -10.95 -5.58 21.85
CA ARG A 224 -9.56 -5.86 21.51
C ARG A 224 -9.19 -5.09 20.27
N PHE A 225 -8.23 -4.19 20.43
CA PHE A 225 -7.67 -3.38 19.36
C PHE A 225 -6.24 -3.81 19.08
N GLN A 226 -5.81 -3.55 17.85
CA GLN A 226 -4.42 -3.58 17.45
C GLN A 226 -4.00 -2.18 17.01
N LYS A 227 -2.75 -1.80 17.28
CA LYS A 227 -2.15 -0.59 16.69
C LYS A 227 -2.27 -0.67 15.18
N ALA A 228 -2.88 0.33 14.56
CA ALA A 228 -2.98 0.40 13.11
C ALA A 228 -1.58 0.60 12.50
N GLY A 229 -1.34 -0.10 11.39
CA GLY A 229 -0.14 0.04 10.57
C GLY A 229 -0.07 1.38 9.84
N LEU A 230 0.72 1.45 8.77
CA LEU A 230 0.84 2.67 7.97
C LEU A 230 -0.53 3.13 7.43
N ARG A 231 -0.78 4.45 7.47
CA ARG A 231 -1.96 5.05 6.86
C ARG A 231 -1.65 5.29 5.38
N PRO A 232 -2.21 4.53 4.43
CA PRO A 232 -1.87 4.72 3.03
C PRO A 232 -2.43 6.05 2.50
N PRO A 233 -1.68 6.82 1.68
CA PRO A 233 -2.19 8.04 1.04
C PRO A 233 -3.38 7.76 0.11
N ALA A 234 -3.38 6.62 -0.57
CA ALA A 234 -4.57 6.04 -1.19
C ALA A 234 -4.56 4.52 -1.05
N THR A 235 -5.74 3.93 -0.87
CA THR A 235 -5.88 2.49 -0.68
C THR A 235 -6.22 1.81 -2.02
N PRO A 236 -5.45 0.82 -2.49
CA PRO A 236 -5.75 0.11 -3.73
C PRO A 236 -6.99 -0.77 -3.57
N LEU A 237 -7.98 -0.62 -4.45
CA LEU A 237 -9.21 -1.44 -4.45
C LEU A 237 -9.21 -2.43 -5.61
N VAL A 238 -9.00 -1.95 -6.83
CA VAL A 238 -8.94 -2.76 -8.06
C VAL A 238 -7.73 -2.28 -8.85
N VAL A 239 -6.62 -3.02 -8.88
CA VAL A 239 -5.39 -2.52 -9.52
C VAL A 239 -4.73 -3.64 -10.31
N HIS A 240 -4.95 -3.64 -11.63
CA HIS A 240 -4.43 -4.66 -12.55
C HIS A 240 -3.46 -4.09 -13.58
N ASP A 241 -3.79 -2.93 -14.15
CA ASP A 241 -3.01 -2.26 -15.19
C ASP A 241 -3.33 -0.74 -15.21
N PRO A 242 -2.64 0.08 -16.03
CA PRO A 242 -2.83 1.53 -16.02
C PRO A 242 -4.23 2.04 -16.38
N TYR A 243 -5.13 1.18 -16.84
CA TYR A 243 -6.53 1.51 -17.14
C TYR A 243 -7.52 0.94 -16.12
N PHE A 244 -7.34 -0.32 -15.70
CA PHE A 244 -8.19 -0.94 -14.69
C PHE A 244 -7.57 -0.79 -13.29
N SER A 245 -7.57 0.45 -12.81
CA SER A 245 -6.87 0.88 -11.58
C SER A 245 -7.69 1.90 -10.78
N ILE A 246 -8.33 1.43 -9.71
CA ILE A 246 -9.31 2.12 -8.87
C ILE A 246 -8.84 2.09 -7.40
N TRP A 247 -8.95 3.24 -6.75
CA TRP A 247 -8.37 3.53 -5.45
C TRP A 247 -9.36 4.28 -4.56
N SER A 248 -9.27 4.08 -3.25
CA SER A 248 -9.89 4.96 -2.25
C SER A 248 -8.91 6.05 -1.85
N PHE A 249 -9.27 7.32 -2.10
CA PHE A 249 -8.47 8.50 -1.72
C PHE A 249 -8.87 9.03 -0.33
N THR A 250 -9.48 8.19 0.51
CA THR A 250 -9.97 8.57 1.83
C THR A 250 -9.58 7.50 2.85
N ASP A 251 -9.64 7.87 4.13
CA ASP A 251 -9.41 6.88 5.18
C ASP A 251 -10.59 5.93 5.37
N ARG A 252 -11.80 6.47 5.24
CA ARG A 252 -13.04 5.69 5.26
C ARG A 252 -13.64 5.58 3.88
N LEU A 253 -14.11 4.39 3.55
CA LEU A 253 -14.61 4.03 2.24
C LEU A 253 -15.93 4.74 1.88
N ALA A 254 -16.66 5.23 2.89
CA ALA A 254 -17.92 5.96 2.74
C ALA A 254 -17.75 7.50 2.73
N ASP A 255 -16.52 8.03 2.78
CA ASP A 255 -16.27 9.48 2.87
C ASP A 255 -16.15 10.18 1.50
N ASP A 256 -15.84 9.44 0.42
CA ASP A 256 -15.81 9.95 -0.96
C ASP A 256 -16.03 8.81 -1.96
N TRP A 257 -16.16 9.14 -3.24
CA TRP A 257 -16.13 8.15 -4.33
C TRP A 257 -14.72 7.59 -4.54
N PRO A 258 -14.60 6.28 -4.82
CA PRO A 258 -13.38 5.74 -5.41
C PRO A 258 -13.02 6.42 -6.73
N ARG A 259 -11.72 6.45 -7.02
CA ARG A 259 -11.14 7.19 -8.15
C ARG A 259 -10.17 6.32 -8.92
N HIS A 260 -10.06 6.57 -10.21
CA HIS A 260 -8.91 6.12 -10.98
C HIS A 260 -7.64 6.82 -10.46
N TRP A 261 -6.45 6.25 -10.68
CA TRP A 261 -5.19 6.88 -10.21
C TRP A 261 -4.99 8.31 -10.72
N THR A 262 -5.62 8.66 -11.85
CA THR A 262 -5.63 10.02 -12.41
C THR A 262 -6.40 11.04 -11.54
N GLY A 263 -7.23 10.59 -10.61
CA GLY A 263 -8.14 11.39 -9.80
C GLY A 263 -9.56 11.50 -10.37
N ALA A 264 -9.80 10.97 -11.58
CA ALA A 264 -11.14 10.87 -12.15
C ALA A 264 -12.02 9.93 -11.32
N ILE A 265 -13.30 10.28 -11.16
CA ILE A 265 -14.25 9.48 -10.39
C ILE A 265 -14.53 8.18 -11.13
N HIS A 266 -14.30 7.05 -10.47
CA HIS A 266 -14.76 5.73 -10.88
C HIS A 266 -15.70 5.24 -9.78
N ALA A 267 -16.92 5.78 -9.78
CA ALA A 267 -17.83 5.61 -8.65
C ALA A 267 -18.23 4.13 -8.48
N MET A 268 -18.03 3.63 -7.26
CA MET A 268 -18.53 2.35 -6.81
C MET A 268 -19.28 2.61 -5.50
N ALA A 269 -20.40 1.93 -5.29
CA ALA A 269 -21.16 2.02 -4.04
C ALA A 269 -21.36 0.64 -3.42
N SER A 270 -21.41 0.57 -2.09
CA SER A 270 -21.83 -0.63 -1.38
C SER A 270 -22.63 -0.25 -0.13
N MET A 271 -23.67 -1.02 0.16
CA MET A 271 -24.53 -0.82 1.33
C MET A 271 -24.85 -2.17 1.97
N VAL A 272 -25.18 -2.11 3.26
CA VAL A 272 -25.78 -3.23 3.99
C VAL A 272 -27.08 -2.77 4.61
N ARG A 273 -28.09 -3.62 4.58
CA ARG A 273 -29.39 -3.38 5.20
C ARG A 273 -29.59 -4.38 6.33
N ILE A 274 -29.71 -3.88 7.55
CA ILE A 274 -29.81 -4.66 8.79
C ILE A 274 -31.15 -4.33 9.44
N ASP A 275 -31.99 -5.35 9.66
CA ASP A 275 -33.28 -5.26 10.35
C ASP A 275 -34.18 -4.12 9.88
N GLY A 276 -34.26 -3.88 8.57
CA GLY A 276 -35.09 -2.80 8.06
C GLY A 276 -34.33 -1.53 7.66
N LYS A 277 -33.09 -1.35 8.12
CA LYS A 277 -32.37 -0.07 8.00
C LYS A 277 -31.08 -0.20 7.22
N THR A 278 -30.88 0.72 6.28
CA THR A 278 -29.74 0.71 5.35
C THR A 278 -28.60 1.57 5.85
N TYR A 279 -27.37 1.09 5.65
CA TYR A 279 -26.13 1.75 5.98
C TYR A 279 -25.16 1.70 4.81
N ARG A 280 -24.47 2.81 4.53
CA ARG A 280 -23.41 2.86 3.51
C ARG A 280 -22.13 2.19 4.03
N LEU A 281 -21.52 1.39 3.18
CA LEU A 281 -20.18 0.82 3.37
C LEU A 281 -19.16 1.55 2.48
N MET A 282 -19.57 1.91 1.27
CA MET A 282 -18.74 2.57 0.26
C MET A 282 -19.55 3.59 -0.55
N GLY A 283 -18.91 4.71 -0.89
CA GLY A 283 -19.49 5.75 -1.74
C GLY A 283 -20.38 6.73 -0.97
N LEU A 284 -20.76 7.82 -1.65
CA LEU A 284 -21.44 8.97 -1.01
C LEU A 284 -22.95 8.86 -0.95
N GLU A 285 -23.55 7.96 -1.72
CA GLU A 285 -25.00 7.91 -1.92
C GLU A 285 -25.59 6.54 -1.59
N PRO A 286 -26.84 6.49 -1.08
CA PRO A 286 -27.73 7.63 -0.79
C PRO A 286 -27.31 8.43 0.46
N ARG A 287 -27.38 9.77 0.40
CA ARG A 287 -26.86 10.65 1.49
C ARG A 287 -27.64 10.57 2.79
N ASP A 288 -28.91 10.18 2.72
CA ASP A 288 -29.82 9.95 3.85
C ASP A 288 -29.53 8.64 4.59
N CYS A 289 -28.78 7.72 3.97
CA CYS A 289 -28.30 6.52 4.62
C CYS A 289 -27.00 6.83 5.40
N PRO A 290 -26.97 6.61 6.73
CA PRO A 290 -25.74 6.77 7.51
C PRO A 290 -24.69 5.74 7.09
N ALA A 291 -23.41 6.05 7.26
CA ALA A 291 -22.36 5.05 7.10
C ALA A 291 -22.41 4.04 8.26
N LEU A 292 -22.18 2.75 7.99
CA LEU A 292 -21.90 1.80 9.05
C LEU A 292 -20.50 2.14 9.61
N PRO A 293 -20.28 2.08 10.95
CA PRO A 293 -18.97 2.38 11.51
C PRO A 293 -17.88 1.50 10.90
N GLN A 294 -16.91 2.14 10.23
CA GLN A 294 -15.69 1.49 9.77
C GLN A 294 -14.71 1.44 10.95
N VAL A 295 -14.33 0.24 11.36
CA VAL A 295 -13.52 -0.04 12.56
C VAL A 295 -12.11 -0.58 12.24
N GLY A 296 -11.81 -0.80 10.97
CA GLY A 296 -10.48 -1.24 10.54
C GLY A 296 -10.27 -1.14 9.03
N ARG A 297 -9.00 -1.11 8.63
CA ARG A 297 -8.57 -1.26 7.24
C ARG A 297 -7.22 -1.95 7.20
N THR A 298 -7.10 -3.02 6.41
CA THR A 298 -5.84 -3.73 6.22
C THR A 298 -5.48 -3.80 4.75
N VAL A 299 -4.22 -3.46 4.43
CA VAL A 299 -3.68 -3.56 3.07
C VAL A 299 -2.62 -4.65 3.07
N HIS A 300 -2.90 -5.74 2.38
CA HIS A 300 -1.93 -6.78 2.06
C HIS A 300 -1.45 -6.64 0.61
N ALA A 301 -0.51 -7.48 0.17
CA ALA A 301 0.02 -7.45 -1.18
C ALA A 301 -1.04 -7.74 -2.27
N THR A 302 -1.98 -8.65 -2.04
CA THR A 302 -3.01 -9.01 -3.05
C THR A 302 -4.42 -8.58 -2.69
N ARG A 303 -4.68 -8.18 -1.44
CA ARG A 303 -6.01 -7.72 -1.00
C ARG A 303 -6.01 -6.46 -0.14
N THR A 304 -7.17 -5.83 -0.10
CA THR A 304 -7.53 -4.79 0.86
C THR A 304 -8.79 -5.24 1.59
N SER A 305 -8.81 -5.17 2.91
CA SER A 305 -10.02 -5.36 3.71
C SER A 305 -10.42 -4.07 4.42
N TYR A 306 -11.73 -3.86 4.53
CA TYR A 306 -12.34 -2.87 5.40
C TYR A 306 -13.26 -3.59 6.37
N ASP A 307 -13.05 -3.35 7.66
CA ASP A 307 -13.85 -3.94 8.73
C ASP A 307 -14.87 -2.92 9.22
N PHE A 308 -16.11 -3.37 9.38
CA PHE A 308 -17.23 -2.58 9.88
C PHE A 308 -17.88 -3.31 11.05
N GLU A 309 -18.30 -2.57 12.06
CA GLU A 309 -19.02 -3.14 13.19
C GLU A 309 -20.06 -2.16 13.72
N GLY A 310 -21.31 -2.61 13.81
CA GLY A 310 -22.40 -1.80 14.31
C GLY A 310 -23.73 -2.51 14.17
N LYS A 311 -24.69 -2.12 15.01
CA LYS A 311 -26.08 -2.63 14.97
C LYS A 311 -26.16 -4.16 15.08
N GLY A 312 -25.29 -4.75 15.91
CA GLY A 312 -25.26 -6.20 16.16
C GLY A 312 -24.53 -7.02 15.09
N ILE A 313 -24.04 -6.39 14.01
CA ILE A 313 -23.33 -7.06 12.92
C ILE A 313 -21.88 -6.61 12.86
N ARG A 314 -20.99 -7.57 12.65
CA ARG A 314 -19.63 -7.34 12.15
C ARG A 314 -19.55 -7.79 10.70
N LEU A 315 -19.00 -6.94 9.84
CA LEU A 315 -18.91 -7.14 8.40
C LEU A 315 -17.50 -6.78 7.92
N GLN A 316 -16.89 -7.66 7.14
CA GLN A 316 -15.67 -7.38 6.41
C GLN A 316 -15.96 -7.31 4.92
N LEU A 317 -15.56 -6.21 4.27
CA LEU A 317 -15.59 -6.03 2.82
C LEU A 317 -14.16 -6.17 2.29
N VAL A 318 -13.93 -7.15 1.43
CA VAL A 318 -12.60 -7.47 0.88
C VAL A 318 -12.57 -7.25 -0.62
N PHE A 319 -11.53 -6.57 -1.10
CA PHE A 319 -11.15 -6.51 -2.50
C PHE A 319 -9.89 -7.36 -2.69
N LEU A 320 -10.01 -8.46 -3.41
CA LEU A 320 -8.90 -9.37 -3.72
C LEU A 320 -8.54 -9.27 -5.20
N THR A 321 -7.34 -8.77 -5.48
CA THR A 321 -6.70 -8.75 -6.80
C THR A 321 -5.56 -9.77 -6.77
N PRO A 322 -5.78 -11.01 -7.27
CA PRO A 322 -4.85 -12.13 -7.13
C PRO A 322 -3.70 -12.04 -8.14
N VAL A 323 -2.94 -10.93 -8.12
CA VAL A 323 -1.76 -10.71 -8.97
C VAL A 323 -0.53 -11.35 -8.32
N TYR A 324 -0.24 -12.59 -8.69
CA TYR A 324 0.92 -13.33 -8.19
C TYR A 324 2.05 -13.28 -9.22
N PRO A 325 3.16 -12.54 -9.00
CA PRO A 325 4.15 -12.32 -10.05
C PRO A 325 4.84 -13.58 -10.56
N ASN A 326 4.81 -14.68 -9.80
CA ASN A 326 5.31 -15.99 -10.24
C ASN A 326 4.33 -16.74 -11.17
N ASP A 327 3.14 -16.21 -11.46
CA ASP A 327 2.14 -16.83 -12.35
C ASP A 327 1.67 -15.80 -13.39
N LEU A 328 2.13 -15.96 -14.63
CA LEU A 328 1.80 -15.05 -15.74
C LEU A 328 0.30 -15.05 -16.08
N GLU A 329 -0.41 -16.17 -15.88
CA GLU A 329 -1.85 -16.22 -16.09
C GLU A 329 -2.57 -15.35 -15.07
N ARG A 330 -2.15 -15.40 -13.81
CA ARG A 330 -2.73 -14.59 -12.73
C ARG A 330 -2.40 -13.11 -12.88
N VAL A 331 -1.16 -12.76 -13.23
CA VAL A 331 -0.76 -11.37 -13.54
C VAL A 331 -1.54 -10.82 -14.72
N GLY A 332 -1.71 -11.63 -15.77
CA GLY A 332 -2.42 -11.23 -16.97
C GLY A 332 -3.94 -11.18 -16.82
N ARG A 333 -4.53 -11.68 -15.72
CA ARG A 333 -5.98 -11.85 -15.57
C ARG A 333 -6.63 -10.66 -14.85
N PRO A 334 -7.36 -9.78 -15.55
CA PRO A 334 -7.90 -8.54 -15.00
C PRO A 334 -9.20 -8.77 -14.21
N VAL A 335 -9.14 -9.57 -13.13
CA VAL A 335 -10.29 -9.90 -12.28
C VAL A 335 -10.01 -9.58 -10.82
N THR A 336 -10.84 -8.74 -10.20
CA THR A 336 -10.88 -8.53 -8.76
C THR A 336 -12.13 -9.19 -8.17
N TYR A 337 -11.97 -9.94 -7.08
CA TYR A 337 -13.09 -10.43 -6.30
C TYR A 337 -13.47 -9.40 -5.24
N VAL A 338 -14.77 -9.15 -5.10
CA VAL A 338 -15.32 -8.36 -4.00
C VAL A 338 -16.15 -9.31 -3.14
N SER A 339 -15.83 -9.40 -1.84
CA SER A 339 -16.57 -10.26 -0.91
C SER A 339 -17.00 -9.54 0.36
N TRP A 340 -18.13 -9.99 0.90
CA TRP A 340 -18.67 -9.59 2.19
C TRP A 340 -18.72 -10.82 3.08
N THR A 341 -18.00 -10.76 4.20
CA THR A 341 -18.06 -11.79 5.25
C THR A 341 -18.62 -11.17 6.51
N LEU A 342 -19.71 -11.70 7.04
CA LEU A 342 -20.38 -11.08 8.18
C LEU A 342 -21.02 -12.08 9.13
N ARG A 343 -21.18 -11.68 10.39
CA ARG A 343 -21.84 -12.44 11.47
C ARG A 343 -22.50 -11.51 12.48
N SER A 344 -23.42 -12.05 13.27
CA SER A 344 -23.88 -11.42 14.51
C SER A 344 -22.77 -11.42 15.57
N VAL A 345 -22.67 -10.31 16.29
CA VAL A 345 -21.76 -10.12 17.44
C VAL A 345 -22.52 -9.85 18.75
N ASP A 346 -23.85 -9.73 18.71
CA ASP A 346 -24.67 -9.49 19.92
C ASP A 346 -25.49 -10.71 20.36
N GLY A 347 -25.32 -11.85 19.67
CA GLY A 347 -26.00 -13.11 19.97
C GLY A 347 -27.42 -13.22 19.42
N ARG A 348 -27.93 -12.20 18.70
CA ARG A 348 -29.25 -12.22 18.05
C ARG A 348 -29.13 -12.51 16.56
N ASP A 349 -30.20 -13.08 16.00
CA ASP A 349 -30.35 -13.18 14.55
C ASP A 349 -30.78 -11.84 13.96
N HIS A 350 -30.14 -11.43 12.87
CA HIS A 350 -30.45 -10.20 12.14
C HIS A 350 -30.88 -10.49 10.71
N ALA A 351 -31.88 -9.77 10.20
CA ALA A 351 -32.23 -9.83 8.78
C ALA A 351 -31.24 -8.95 7.98
N VAL A 352 -30.45 -9.56 7.10
CA VAL A 352 -29.34 -8.87 6.41
C VAL A 352 -29.46 -8.99 4.89
N GLN A 353 -29.29 -7.85 4.20
CA GLN A 353 -29.18 -7.77 2.75
C GLN A 353 -27.96 -6.90 2.38
N ILE A 354 -27.32 -7.19 1.25
CA ILE A 354 -26.13 -6.47 0.75
C ILE A 354 -26.41 -5.91 -0.64
N TYR A 355 -25.81 -4.75 -0.93
CA TYR A 355 -25.83 -4.09 -2.24
C TYR A 355 -24.42 -3.70 -2.70
N TYR A 356 -24.20 -3.74 -4.00
CA TYR A 356 -23.00 -3.22 -4.67
C TYR A 356 -23.34 -2.69 -6.06
N ASP A 357 -22.73 -1.58 -6.49
CA ASP A 357 -22.80 -1.11 -7.87
C ASP A 357 -21.48 -0.51 -8.38
N ASN A 358 -21.33 -0.47 -9.70
CA ASN A 358 -20.32 0.35 -10.38
C ASN A 358 -21.00 1.27 -11.39
N SER A 359 -20.56 2.52 -11.47
CA SER A 359 -21.04 3.47 -12.47
C SER A 359 -20.45 3.25 -13.85
N ALA A 360 -21.15 3.78 -14.86
CA ALA A 360 -20.70 3.85 -16.24
C ALA A 360 -19.39 4.63 -16.45
N GLU A 361 -18.94 5.39 -15.44
CA GLU A 361 -17.67 6.13 -15.51
C GLU A 361 -16.45 5.19 -15.60
N LEU A 362 -16.58 3.93 -15.19
CA LEU A 362 -15.50 2.94 -15.25
C LEU A 362 -15.18 2.46 -16.68
N VAL A 363 -16.04 2.75 -17.67
CA VAL A 363 -15.91 2.24 -19.05
C VAL A 363 -15.74 3.34 -20.10
N VAL A 364 -15.44 4.56 -19.65
CA VAL A 364 -15.23 5.72 -20.51
C VAL A 364 -14.02 6.52 -20.07
N ASN A 365 -13.42 7.24 -21.02
CA ASN A 365 -12.47 8.28 -20.68
C ASN A 365 -13.27 9.41 -20.05
N GLU A 366 -14.12 10.10 -20.82
CA GLU A 366 -14.92 11.22 -20.32
C GLU A 366 -16.36 10.80 -20.04
N ALA A 367 -16.93 11.34 -18.96
CA ALA A 367 -18.30 10.99 -18.55
C ALA A 367 -19.38 11.46 -19.56
N SER A 368 -19.03 12.32 -20.51
CA SER A 368 -19.88 12.71 -21.65
C SER A 368 -20.01 11.62 -22.72
N GLN A 369 -19.11 10.64 -22.75
CA GLN A 369 -19.15 9.55 -23.73
C GLN A 369 -20.34 8.65 -23.48
N SER A 370 -20.97 8.21 -24.57
CA SER A 370 -22.12 7.30 -24.51
C SER A 370 -21.70 5.88 -24.16
N VAL A 371 -22.52 5.21 -23.37
CA VAL A 371 -22.33 3.82 -22.94
C VAL A 371 -23.47 2.92 -23.38
N VAL A 372 -23.16 1.63 -23.50
CA VAL A 372 -24.10 0.54 -23.77
C VAL A 372 -23.92 -0.57 -22.73
N TRP A 373 -24.97 -1.36 -22.50
CA TRP A 373 -24.93 -2.50 -21.59
C TRP A 373 -25.68 -3.71 -22.12
N ALA A 374 -25.39 -4.88 -21.55
CA ALA A 374 -26.03 -6.13 -21.93
C ALA A 374 -25.97 -7.17 -20.79
N ARG A 375 -26.78 -8.21 -20.93
CA ARG A 375 -26.76 -9.42 -20.08
C ARG A 375 -26.28 -10.64 -20.86
N PRO A 376 -24.96 -10.89 -20.93
CA PRO A 376 -24.44 -12.07 -21.59
C PRO A 376 -24.87 -13.34 -20.84
N ARG A 377 -25.23 -14.39 -21.57
CA ARG A 377 -25.56 -15.70 -20.99
C ARG A 377 -24.28 -16.49 -20.74
N MET A 378 -23.95 -16.71 -19.48
CA MET A 378 -22.80 -17.51 -19.06
C MET A 378 -23.25 -18.60 -18.07
N ALA A 379 -22.70 -19.81 -18.23
CA ALA A 379 -23.07 -20.95 -17.40
C ALA A 379 -22.69 -20.72 -15.93
N GLY A 380 -23.63 -20.96 -15.01
CA GLY A 380 -23.40 -20.84 -13.57
C GLY A 380 -23.22 -19.41 -13.02
N LEU A 381 -23.16 -18.38 -13.89
CA LEU A 381 -22.94 -16.99 -13.51
C LEU A 381 -24.13 -16.11 -13.92
N ASP A 382 -24.46 -15.15 -13.07
CA ASP A 382 -25.26 -13.97 -13.40
C ASP A 382 -24.31 -12.83 -13.74
N VAL A 383 -24.47 -12.21 -14.91
CA VAL A 383 -23.47 -11.33 -15.50
C VAL A 383 -24.11 -10.10 -16.11
N LEU A 384 -23.63 -8.92 -15.72
CA LEU A 384 -23.88 -7.65 -16.38
C LEU A 384 -22.61 -7.22 -17.12
N ARG A 385 -22.78 -6.62 -18.30
CA ARG A 385 -21.69 -6.06 -19.10
C ARG A 385 -21.99 -4.60 -19.43
N MET A 386 -21.00 -3.72 -19.31
CA MET A 386 -21.08 -2.33 -19.76
C MET A 386 -19.82 -1.95 -20.56
N GLY A 387 -19.94 -1.04 -21.51
CA GLY A 387 -18.83 -0.53 -22.32
C GLY A 387 -19.17 0.81 -22.96
N SER A 388 -18.17 1.54 -23.44
CA SER A 388 -18.44 2.70 -24.31
C SER A 388 -19.16 2.25 -25.59
N ALA A 389 -20.00 3.12 -26.15
CA ALA A 389 -20.71 2.82 -27.40
C ALA A 389 -19.77 2.85 -28.61
N GLU A 390 -18.76 3.72 -28.59
CA GLU A 390 -17.89 3.99 -29.75
C GLU A 390 -16.78 2.97 -29.96
N GLN A 391 -16.29 2.34 -28.88
CA GLN A 391 -15.21 1.35 -28.92
C GLN A 391 -13.98 1.78 -29.76
N PRO A 392 -13.36 2.96 -29.48
CA PRO A 392 -12.20 3.46 -30.20
C PRO A 392 -10.89 2.72 -29.83
N VAL A 393 -10.85 1.40 -30.07
CA VAL A 393 -9.74 0.50 -29.69
C VAL A 393 -8.38 1.05 -30.13
N LEU A 394 -7.56 1.40 -29.13
CA LEU A 394 -6.20 1.95 -29.28
C LEU A 394 -6.10 3.24 -30.10
N LYS A 395 -7.17 4.06 -30.16
CA LYS A 395 -7.13 5.35 -30.88
C LYS A 395 -6.59 6.51 -30.04
N LYS A 396 -6.70 6.43 -28.71
CA LYS A 396 -6.21 7.47 -27.78
C LYS A 396 -4.89 7.05 -27.16
N LYS A 397 -4.00 8.02 -26.93
CA LYS A 397 -2.70 7.82 -26.27
C LYS A 397 -2.32 9.06 -25.47
N GLY A 398 -1.52 8.87 -24.42
CA GLY A 398 -1.07 9.94 -23.56
C GLY A 398 -1.28 9.67 -22.09
N ASP A 399 -1.00 10.70 -21.31
CA ASP A 399 -1.20 10.69 -19.88
C ASP A 399 -2.62 11.16 -19.49
N ASN A 400 -3.01 10.91 -18.24
CA ASN A 400 -4.33 11.28 -17.71
C ASN A 400 -5.53 10.68 -18.47
N LEU A 401 -5.32 9.57 -19.18
CA LEU A 401 -6.35 8.83 -19.90
C LEU A 401 -6.87 7.63 -19.10
N ARG A 402 -8.18 7.41 -19.17
CA ARG A 402 -8.84 6.17 -18.78
C ARG A 402 -9.20 5.40 -20.05
N ILE A 403 -9.48 4.11 -19.90
CA ILE A 403 -9.90 3.28 -21.02
C ILE A 403 -11.31 3.66 -21.46
N ASP A 404 -11.52 3.70 -22.77
CA ASP A 404 -12.82 3.96 -23.37
C ASP A 404 -13.18 2.95 -24.45
N TRP A 405 -12.55 1.78 -24.44
CA TRP A 405 -12.93 0.62 -25.26
C TRP A 405 -12.93 -0.65 -24.41
N GLY A 406 -13.37 -1.76 -24.98
CA GLY A 406 -13.61 -2.98 -24.24
C GLY A 406 -14.82 -2.87 -23.33
N HIS A 407 -14.90 -3.78 -22.36
CA HIS A 407 -16.08 -3.98 -21.53
C HIS A 407 -15.73 -4.33 -20.09
N LEU A 408 -16.43 -3.68 -19.15
CA LEU A 408 -16.53 -4.08 -17.76
C LEU A 408 -17.57 -5.20 -17.63
N TYR A 409 -17.23 -6.22 -16.84
CA TYR A 409 -18.12 -7.30 -16.44
C TYR A 409 -18.28 -7.31 -14.93
N VAL A 410 -19.53 -7.38 -14.49
CA VAL A 410 -19.95 -7.54 -13.09
C VAL A 410 -20.64 -8.89 -12.99
N ALA A 411 -20.03 -9.84 -12.28
CA ALA A 411 -20.48 -11.23 -12.29
C ALA A 411 -20.57 -11.84 -10.90
N ALA A 412 -21.60 -12.67 -10.64
CA ALA A 412 -21.72 -13.43 -9.40
C ALA A 412 -22.23 -14.86 -9.68
N PRO A 413 -21.80 -15.88 -8.91
CA PRO A 413 -22.38 -17.21 -8.97
C PRO A 413 -23.90 -17.24 -8.79
N LYS A 414 -24.62 -17.89 -9.70
CA LYS A 414 -26.08 -18.08 -9.60
C LYS A 414 -26.49 -18.89 -8.36
N SER A 415 -25.61 -19.75 -7.87
CA SER A 415 -25.80 -20.50 -6.61
C SER A 415 -25.94 -19.62 -5.38
N GLN A 416 -25.48 -18.36 -5.44
CA GLN A 416 -25.66 -17.37 -4.38
C GLN A 416 -26.96 -16.56 -4.52
N SER A 417 -27.77 -16.85 -5.54
CA SER A 417 -29.04 -16.19 -5.87
C SER A 417 -28.95 -14.65 -5.90
N PRO A 418 -28.02 -14.06 -6.68
CA PRO A 418 -27.92 -12.60 -6.80
C PRO A 418 -29.17 -12.02 -7.45
N MET A 419 -29.60 -10.84 -6.98
CA MET A 419 -30.41 -9.90 -7.75
C MET A 419 -29.47 -9.00 -8.53
N SER A 420 -29.78 -8.68 -9.79
CA SER A 420 -28.95 -7.79 -10.60
C SER A 420 -29.77 -6.88 -11.50
N VAL A 421 -29.27 -5.68 -11.79
CA VAL A 421 -29.89 -4.74 -12.74
C VAL A 421 -28.87 -3.79 -13.34
N VAL A 422 -29.09 -3.33 -14.56
CA VAL A 422 -28.51 -2.07 -15.05
C VAL A 422 -29.57 -0.98 -15.00
N ALA A 423 -29.40 0.04 -14.19
CA ALA A 423 -30.36 1.15 -14.03
C ALA A 423 -29.64 2.47 -13.73
N ASP A 424 -30.35 3.60 -13.73
CA ASP A 424 -29.76 4.84 -13.19
C ASP A 424 -29.43 4.69 -11.69
N HIS A 425 -28.43 5.44 -11.22
CA HIS A 425 -27.92 5.30 -9.84
C HIS A 425 -29.01 5.51 -8.77
N ALA A 426 -30.03 6.33 -9.03
CA ALA A 426 -30.95 6.82 -8.01
C ALA A 426 -32.06 5.80 -7.83
N SER A 427 -32.55 5.25 -8.94
CA SER A 427 -33.47 4.11 -8.96
C SER A 427 -32.84 2.88 -8.31
N ALA A 428 -31.59 2.53 -8.67
CA ALA A 428 -30.93 1.34 -8.13
C ALA A 428 -30.65 1.47 -6.62
N ARG A 429 -29.95 2.54 -6.22
CA ARG A 429 -29.56 2.75 -4.81
C ARG A 429 -30.76 3.05 -3.93
N GLY A 430 -31.72 3.86 -4.40
CA GLY A 430 -32.92 4.24 -3.67
C GLY A 430 -33.90 3.08 -3.46
N ALA A 431 -34.10 2.22 -4.47
CA ALA A 431 -34.93 1.03 -4.32
C ALA A 431 -34.34 0.07 -3.28
N PHE A 432 -33.02 -0.14 -3.30
CA PHE A 432 -32.36 -0.98 -2.31
C PHE A 432 -32.44 -0.35 -0.91
N ALA A 433 -32.11 0.94 -0.79
CA ALA A 433 -32.10 1.61 0.50
C ALA A 433 -33.47 1.58 1.20
N SER A 434 -34.55 1.74 0.44
CA SER A 434 -35.92 1.74 0.98
C SER A 434 -36.49 0.34 1.21
N ARG A 435 -36.33 -0.58 0.25
CA ARG A 435 -37.04 -1.87 0.23
C ARG A 435 -36.15 -3.11 0.24
N GLY A 436 -34.83 -2.96 0.14
CA GLY A 436 -33.90 -4.08 -0.01
C GLY A 436 -34.03 -4.81 -1.34
N GLN A 437 -34.54 -4.14 -2.38
CA GLN A 437 -34.84 -4.71 -3.70
C GLN A 437 -34.22 -3.87 -4.81
N LEU A 438 -33.95 -4.48 -5.96
CA LEU A 438 -33.54 -3.77 -7.18
C LEU A 438 -34.76 -3.51 -8.09
N PRO A 439 -34.67 -2.52 -9.00
CA PRO A 439 -35.62 -2.42 -10.11
C PRO A 439 -35.77 -3.74 -10.88
N ALA A 440 -36.99 -4.03 -11.33
CA ALA A 440 -37.34 -5.33 -11.92
C ALA A 440 -36.81 -5.54 -13.36
N GLN A 441 -36.44 -4.48 -14.05
CA GLN A 441 -35.97 -4.52 -15.43
C GLN A 441 -34.78 -3.58 -15.62
N ASP A 442 -33.92 -3.92 -16.57
CA ASP A 442 -32.83 -3.04 -16.97
C ASP A 442 -33.38 -1.80 -17.65
N ASP A 443 -32.72 -0.66 -17.43
CA ASP A 443 -32.93 0.56 -18.19
C ASP A 443 -32.68 0.29 -19.69
N GLN A 444 -33.59 0.72 -20.54
CA GLN A 444 -33.51 0.53 -21.99
C GLN A 444 -32.97 1.76 -22.73
N ARG A 445 -32.70 2.86 -22.02
CA ARG A 445 -32.19 4.11 -22.60
C ARG A 445 -30.70 3.97 -22.90
N MET A 446 -30.33 3.32 -23.99
CA MET A 446 -28.94 3.28 -24.48
C MET A 446 -28.90 3.33 -26.02
N PRO A 447 -27.83 3.84 -26.64
CA PRO A 447 -26.67 4.47 -26.00
C PRO A 447 -27.04 5.82 -25.38
N ARG A 448 -26.44 6.15 -24.22
CA ARG A 448 -26.56 7.48 -23.59
C ARG A 448 -25.29 7.84 -22.80
N PRO A 449 -25.00 9.14 -22.56
CA PRO A 449 -23.82 9.57 -21.82
C PRO A 449 -23.69 8.92 -20.44
N ALA A 450 -22.46 8.60 -20.02
CA ALA A 450 -22.20 8.03 -18.70
C ALA A 450 -22.60 8.96 -17.54
N ASN A 451 -22.62 10.27 -17.75
CA ASN A 451 -23.10 11.25 -16.77
C ASN A 451 -24.60 11.59 -16.87
N ASP A 452 -25.35 10.98 -17.80
CA ASP A 452 -26.81 11.10 -17.80
C ASP A 452 -27.37 10.18 -16.71
N GLN A 453 -27.62 10.74 -15.52
CA GLN A 453 -28.13 10.01 -14.36
C GLN A 453 -27.29 8.76 -13.97
N TRP A 454 -26.00 8.76 -14.33
CA TRP A 454 -25.01 7.74 -13.98
C TRP A 454 -25.57 6.30 -14.00
N PRO A 455 -25.72 5.68 -15.19
CA PRO A 455 -26.11 4.27 -15.26
C PRO A 455 -25.15 3.41 -14.42
N VAL A 456 -25.68 2.48 -13.64
CA VAL A 456 -24.91 1.58 -12.78
C VAL A 456 -25.23 0.13 -13.09
N ALA A 457 -24.21 -0.73 -13.05
CA ALA A 457 -24.38 -2.18 -13.00
C ALA A 457 -24.42 -2.61 -11.53
N ALA A 458 -25.60 -2.96 -11.04
CA ALA A 458 -25.86 -3.22 -9.63
C ALA A 458 -26.16 -4.69 -9.34
N LEU A 459 -25.68 -5.17 -8.19
CA LEU A 459 -25.95 -6.48 -7.60
C LEU A 459 -26.48 -6.30 -6.17
N ALA A 460 -27.35 -7.22 -5.75
CA ALA A 460 -27.78 -7.32 -4.36
C ALA A 460 -27.96 -8.79 -3.94
N PHE A 461 -27.76 -9.06 -2.66
CA PHE A 461 -27.94 -10.38 -2.05
C PHE A 461 -28.87 -10.28 -0.84
N ASP A 462 -29.83 -11.19 -0.75
CA ASP A 462 -30.59 -11.42 0.48
C ASP A 462 -29.95 -12.57 1.26
N LEU A 463 -29.48 -12.31 2.47
CA LEU A 463 -28.85 -13.32 3.32
C LEU A 463 -29.85 -13.99 4.27
N GLY A 464 -31.08 -13.51 4.34
CA GLY A 464 -32.05 -13.93 5.34
C GLY A 464 -31.57 -13.57 6.76
N LYS A 465 -31.71 -14.52 7.69
CA LYS A 465 -31.28 -14.36 9.08
C LYS A 465 -29.81 -14.73 9.26
N VAL A 466 -29.02 -13.81 9.78
CA VAL A 466 -27.62 -14.01 10.11
C VAL A 466 -27.44 -14.03 11.62
N GLY A 467 -27.05 -15.19 12.14
CA GLY A 467 -26.66 -15.39 13.53
C GLY A 467 -25.15 -15.31 13.72
N MET A 468 -24.61 -15.98 14.75
CA MET A 468 -23.19 -15.89 15.12
C MET A 468 -22.21 -16.57 14.14
N SER A 469 -22.71 -17.43 13.25
CA SER A 469 -21.89 -18.07 12.22
C SER A 469 -21.61 -17.11 11.06
N TYR A 470 -20.41 -17.20 10.50
CA TYR A 470 -20.04 -16.39 9.33
C TYR A 470 -20.85 -16.78 8.09
N VAL A 471 -21.35 -15.76 7.39
CA VAL A 471 -21.95 -15.87 6.05
C VAL A 471 -21.12 -15.04 5.09
N GLU A 472 -20.78 -15.64 3.94
CA GLU A 472 -20.05 -14.97 2.86
C GLU A 472 -20.93 -14.79 1.61
N ARG A 473 -20.78 -13.65 0.94
CA ARG A 473 -21.11 -13.47 -0.48
C ARG A 473 -19.94 -12.89 -1.24
N TRP A 474 -19.81 -13.24 -2.51
CA TRP A 474 -18.79 -12.67 -3.37
C TRP A 474 -19.23 -12.50 -4.82
N MET A 475 -18.56 -11.59 -5.50
CA MET A 475 -18.70 -11.28 -6.92
C MET A 475 -17.33 -11.01 -7.57
N MET A 476 -17.32 -10.90 -8.89
CA MET A 476 -16.16 -10.57 -9.73
C MET A 476 -16.40 -9.25 -10.46
N LEU A 477 -15.38 -8.41 -10.48
CA LEU A 477 -15.21 -7.30 -11.40
C LEU A 477 -14.11 -7.67 -12.39
N ALA A 478 -14.44 -7.70 -13.67
CA ALA A 478 -13.49 -8.05 -14.72
C ALA A 478 -13.51 -7.03 -15.86
N TYR A 479 -12.38 -6.84 -16.54
CA TYR A 479 -12.30 -5.96 -17.70
C TYR A 479 -11.73 -6.71 -18.91
N ASP A 480 -12.42 -6.72 -20.06
CA ASP A 480 -11.89 -7.21 -21.33
C ASP A 480 -11.63 -6.00 -22.24
N ASP A 481 -10.36 -5.65 -22.43
CA ASP A 481 -9.93 -4.57 -23.31
C ASP A 481 -9.72 -5.02 -24.75
N GLU A 482 -9.92 -6.31 -25.08
CA GLU A 482 -9.79 -6.95 -26.40
C GLU A 482 -8.38 -6.89 -27.02
N TYR A 483 -7.84 -5.68 -27.19
CA TYR A 483 -6.46 -5.34 -27.54
C TYR A 483 -5.93 -4.30 -26.57
N SER A 484 -4.71 -4.53 -26.08
CA SER A 484 -4.16 -3.77 -24.95
C SER A 484 -3.13 -2.73 -25.36
N ILE A 485 -2.25 -3.09 -26.28
CA ILE A 485 -1.09 -2.29 -26.71
C ILE A 485 -0.97 -2.38 -28.22
N GLU A 486 -0.53 -1.30 -28.87
CA GLU A 486 -0.01 -1.37 -30.23
C GLU A 486 1.52 -1.30 -30.17
N TYR A 487 2.20 -2.29 -30.73
CA TYR A 487 3.66 -2.37 -30.74
C TYR A 487 4.14 -2.47 -32.19
N LEU A 488 4.93 -1.49 -32.63
CA LEU A 488 5.43 -1.38 -34.00
C LEU A 488 4.32 -1.49 -35.06
N GLY A 489 3.15 -0.90 -34.79
CA GLY A 489 1.98 -0.92 -35.66
C GLY A 489 1.15 -2.20 -35.59
N GLN A 490 1.55 -3.19 -34.79
CA GLN A 490 0.77 -4.41 -34.55
C GLN A 490 -0.04 -4.31 -33.25
N LYS A 491 -1.36 -4.54 -33.34
CA LYS A 491 -2.21 -4.63 -32.16
C LYS A 491 -1.98 -5.94 -31.42
N LEU A 492 -1.58 -5.85 -30.16
CA LEU A 492 -1.30 -6.98 -29.28
C LEU A 492 -2.46 -7.22 -28.33
N ARG A 493 -2.76 -8.50 -28.11
CA ARG A 493 -3.80 -8.94 -27.18
C ARG A 493 -3.25 -9.01 -25.75
N PRO A 494 -4.10 -8.80 -24.73
CA PRO A 494 -3.69 -9.08 -23.35
C PRO A 494 -3.29 -10.56 -23.21
N TRP A 495 -2.37 -10.84 -22.30
CA TRP A 495 -1.78 -12.19 -22.14
C TRP A 495 -2.82 -13.29 -21.97
N TRP A 496 -3.85 -13.06 -21.16
CA TRP A 496 -4.92 -14.05 -20.92
C TRP A 496 -5.72 -14.41 -22.19
N ARG A 497 -5.73 -13.52 -23.20
CA ARG A 497 -6.49 -13.67 -24.46
C ARG A 497 -5.65 -14.21 -25.62
N ARG A 498 -4.36 -14.51 -25.39
CA ARG A 498 -3.39 -14.91 -26.43
C ARG A 498 -3.80 -16.15 -27.21
N ASN A 499 -4.47 -17.09 -26.56
CA ASN A 499 -4.93 -18.35 -27.15
C ASN A 499 -6.41 -18.31 -27.56
N GLY A 500 -6.96 -17.12 -27.80
CA GLY A 500 -8.35 -16.97 -28.26
C GLY A 500 -9.41 -17.03 -27.17
N ALA A 501 -9.03 -17.04 -25.88
CA ALA A 501 -9.98 -16.92 -24.78
C ALA A 501 -10.87 -15.67 -24.95
N ASP A 502 -12.07 -15.73 -24.40
CA ASP A 502 -13.03 -14.63 -24.37
C ASP A 502 -13.47 -14.33 -22.93
N ALA A 503 -14.34 -13.33 -22.76
CA ALA A 503 -14.82 -12.96 -21.44
C ALA A 503 -15.58 -14.09 -20.71
N ALA A 504 -16.21 -15.02 -21.44
CA ALA A 504 -16.89 -16.16 -20.82
C ALA A 504 -15.87 -17.13 -20.20
N GLU A 505 -14.80 -17.43 -20.92
CA GLU A 505 -13.71 -18.26 -20.41
C GLU A 505 -12.96 -17.57 -19.26
N LEU A 506 -12.68 -16.26 -19.37
CA LEU A 506 -12.08 -15.45 -18.31
C LEU A 506 -12.86 -15.58 -16.99
N LEU A 507 -14.18 -15.34 -17.03
CA LEU A 507 -15.03 -15.39 -15.85
C LEU A 507 -15.22 -16.81 -15.32
N ARG A 508 -15.28 -17.83 -16.19
CA ARG A 508 -15.37 -19.24 -15.80
C ARG A 508 -14.12 -19.69 -15.03
N VAL A 509 -12.94 -19.42 -15.58
CA VAL A 509 -11.64 -19.75 -14.96
C VAL A 509 -11.48 -18.99 -13.65
N ALA A 510 -11.82 -17.70 -13.63
CA ALA A 510 -11.77 -16.89 -12.40
C ALA A 510 -12.74 -17.41 -11.33
N ALA A 511 -13.96 -17.81 -11.68
CA ALA A 511 -14.91 -18.36 -10.71
C ALA A 511 -14.40 -19.65 -10.05
N GLN A 512 -13.75 -20.53 -10.82
CA GLN A 512 -13.15 -21.77 -10.30
C GLN A 512 -11.96 -21.48 -9.37
N ALA A 513 -11.10 -20.56 -9.79
CA ALA A 513 -9.89 -20.15 -9.08
C ALA A 513 -10.14 -19.46 -7.72
N ARG A 514 -11.35 -18.95 -7.47
CA ARG A 514 -11.71 -18.30 -6.20
C ARG A 514 -11.72 -19.26 -5.01
N VAL A 515 -11.91 -20.55 -5.27
CA VAL A 515 -12.09 -21.59 -4.25
C VAL A 515 -10.74 -22.17 -3.77
N GLU A 516 -9.61 -21.67 -4.27
CA GLU A 516 -8.28 -22.17 -3.92
C GLU A 516 -7.80 -21.68 -2.54
N PRO A 517 -7.31 -22.56 -1.64
CA PRO A 517 -6.89 -22.20 -0.27
C PRO A 517 -5.67 -21.28 -0.13
N SER A 518 -4.93 -21.04 -1.21
CA SER A 518 -3.54 -20.54 -1.18
C SER A 518 -3.37 -19.02 -1.15
N GLN A 519 -4.47 -18.26 -1.13
CA GLN A 519 -4.43 -16.80 -1.34
C GLN A 519 -3.89 -16.07 -0.09
N ASP A 520 -4.30 -16.53 1.09
CA ASP A 520 -3.87 -15.99 2.37
C ASP A 520 -2.39 -16.30 2.68
N GLU A 521 -1.93 -17.45 2.19
CA GLU A 521 -0.56 -17.92 2.40
C GLU A 521 0.46 -17.01 1.72
N PHE A 522 0.16 -16.55 0.49
CA PHE A 522 1.04 -15.64 -0.23
C PHE A 522 1.23 -14.32 0.52
N ASP A 523 0.14 -13.66 0.93
CA ASP A 523 0.21 -12.38 1.63
C ASP A 523 0.99 -12.49 2.96
N LEU A 524 0.79 -13.58 3.71
CA LEU A 524 1.49 -13.84 4.96
C LEU A 524 2.98 -14.10 4.75
N GLU A 525 3.34 -14.93 3.77
CA GLU A 525 4.73 -15.24 3.46
C GLU A 525 5.47 -14.01 2.92
N PHE A 526 4.82 -13.24 2.06
CA PHE A 526 5.31 -11.98 1.55
C PHE A 526 5.58 -10.99 2.69
N TYR A 527 4.59 -10.75 3.55
CA TYR A 527 4.72 -9.82 4.67
C TYR A 527 5.86 -10.22 5.60
N ARG A 528 5.97 -11.52 5.92
CA ARG A 528 7.06 -12.04 6.74
C ARG A 528 8.43 -11.80 6.11
N SER A 529 8.56 -12.00 4.81
CA SER A 529 9.82 -11.80 4.08
C SER A 529 10.24 -10.32 4.11
N ALA A 530 9.31 -9.40 3.85
CA ALA A 530 9.57 -7.97 3.96
C ALA A 530 9.89 -7.57 5.41
N TRP A 531 9.17 -8.13 6.39
CA TRP A 531 9.42 -7.88 7.82
C TRP A 531 10.83 -8.31 8.23
N LEU A 532 11.32 -9.45 7.76
CA LEU A 532 12.70 -9.90 8.00
C LEU A 532 13.73 -8.96 7.35
N ALA A 533 13.43 -8.44 6.16
CA ALA A 533 14.33 -7.56 5.42
C ALA A 533 14.44 -6.14 6.02
N GLY A 534 13.34 -5.59 6.54
CA GLY A 534 13.28 -4.18 6.95
C GLY A 534 12.31 -3.84 8.08
N GLY A 535 11.72 -4.82 8.77
CA GLY A 535 10.80 -4.62 9.89
C GLY A 535 9.35 -4.34 9.47
N ALA A 536 8.48 -4.08 10.45
CA ALA A 536 7.03 -3.96 10.22
C ALA A 536 6.63 -2.79 9.32
N ASP A 537 7.19 -1.59 9.54
CA ASP A 537 6.86 -0.42 8.72
C ASP A 537 7.34 -0.60 7.27
N TYR A 538 8.49 -1.27 7.06
CA TYR A 538 8.94 -1.66 5.72
C TYR A 538 7.98 -2.68 5.07
N ALA A 539 7.51 -3.67 5.83
CA ALA A 539 6.56 -4.66 5.33
C ALA A 539 5.22 -4.03 4.93
N ASP A 540 4.72 -3.07 5.71
CA ASP A 540 3.53 -2.28 5.39
C ASP A 540 3.75 -1.44 4.12
N LEU A 541 4.92 -0.81 3.96
CA LEU A 541 5.28 -0.06 2.75
C LEU A 541 5.31 -0.97 1.51
N CYS A 542 5.93 -2.14 1.63
CA CYS A 542 5.97 -3.14 0.55
C CYS A 542 4.58 -3.65 0.20
N ALA A 543 3.71 -3.92 1.18
CA ALA A 543 2.32 -4.34 0.94
C ALA A 543 1.50 -3.26 0.21
N LEU A 544 1.67 -1.99 0.58
CA LEU A 544 1.04 -0.86 -0.10
C LEU A 544 1.53 -0.70 -1.55
N ALA A 545 2.84 -0.81 -1.76
CA ALA A 545 3.48 -0.62 -3.06
C ALA A 545 3.21 -1.75 -4.07
N PHE A 546 2.92 -2.96 -3.59
CA PHE A 546 2.89 -4.18 -4.40
C PHE A 546 1.97 -4.09 -5.63
N ARG A 547 0.67 -3.81 -5.41
CA ARG A 547 -0.29 -3.70 -6.53
C ARG A 547 0.00 -2.51 -7.42
N GLN A 548 0.51 -1.40 -6.87
CA GLN A 548 0.89 -0.24 -7.67
C GLN A 548 2.00 -0.57 -8.67
N ALA A 549 3.06 -1.21 -8.18
CA ALA A 549 4.23 -1.55 -8.98
C ALA A 549 3.85 -2.47 -10.14
N ILE A 550 3.01 -3.48 -9.91
CA ILE A 550 2.53 -4.39 -10.96
C ILE A 550 1.54 -3.68 -11.88
N GLY A 551 0.51 -3.04 -11.30
CA GLY A 551 -0.59 -2.40 -12.02
C GLY A 551 -0.22 -1.11 -12.78
N ALA A 552 1.04 -0.66 -12.69
CA ALA A 552 1.58 0.37 -13.58
C ALA A 552 2.07 -0.21 -14.93
N HIS A 553 1.85 -1.51 -15.17
CA HIS A 553 2.26 -2.22 -16.37
C HIS A 553 1.09 -2.97 -17.03
N LYS A 554 1.25 -3.33 -18.31
CA LYS A 554 0.30 -4.17 -19.05
C LYS A 554 1.01 -5.36 -19.69
N LEU A 555 0.60 -6.57 -19.32
CA LEU A 555 1.13 -7.83 -19.88
C LEU A 555 0.35 -8.22 -21.14
N VAL A 556 1.07 -8.39 -22.25
CA VAL A 556 0.51 -8.75 -23.56
C VAL A 556 1.26 -9.93 -24.17
N ALA A 557 0.61 -10.60 -25.12
CA ALA A 557 1.29 -11.55 -26.00
C ALA A 557 1.99 -10.78 -27.13
N GLY A 558 3.32 -10.90 -27.18
CA GLY A 558 4.16 -10.32 -28.22
C GLY A 558 3.94 -10.98 -29.60
N PRO A 559 4.55 -10.43 -30.66
CA PRO A 559 4.37 -10.92 -32.03
C PRO A 559 4.74 -12.40 -32.24
N LYS A 560 5.64 -12.96 -31.43
CA LYS A 560 6.08 -14.37 -31.49
C LYS A 560 5.38 -15.23 -30.43
N GLY A 561 4.39 -14.68 -29.71
CA GLY A 561 3.67 -15.33 -28.61
C GLY A 561 4.39 -15.27 -27.25
N GLU A 562 5.52 -14.56 -27.17
CA GLU A 562 6.29 -14.32 -25.96
C GLU A 562 5.61 -13.30 -25.02
N PRO A 563 5.85 -13.34 -23.69
CA PRO A 563 5.35 -12.31 -22.80
C PRO A 563 6.09 -10.99 -23.05
N MET A 564 5.33 -9.89 -23.18
CA MET A 564 5.85 -8.53 -23.16
C MET A 564 5.10 -7.72 -22.11
N LEU A 565 5.83 -6.97 -21.28
CA LEU A 565 5.28 -6.18 -20.19
C LEU A 565 5.62 -4.70 -20.39
N PHE A 566 4.61 -3.90 -20.72
CA PHE A 566 4.81 -2.47 -21.01
C PHE A 566 4.44 -1.61 -19.80
N SER A 567 5.38 -0.82 -19.29
CA SER A 567 5.11 0.19 -18.28
C SER A 567 4.41 1.40 -18.90
N LYS A 568 3.55 2.06 -18.11
CA LYS A 568 3.09 3.43 -18.39
C LYS A 568 3.77 4.39 -17.44
N GLU A 569 4.31 5.48 -17.96
CA GLU A 569 4.77 6.59 -17.14
C GLU A 569 3.59 7.44 -16.63
N CYS A 570 2.89 6.91 -15.61
CA CYS A 570 1.68 7.51 -15.05
C CYS A 570 1.92 8.90 -14.44
N PHE A 571 1.06 9.85 -14.75
CA PHE A 571 1.05 11.20 -14.17
C PHE A 571 2.39 11.95 -14.36
N SER A 572 2.92 11.87 -15.59
CA SER A 572 4.15 12.49 -16.10
C SER A 572 3.93 12.90 -17.57
N ASN A 573 4.68 12.35 -18.53
CA ASN A 573 4.52 12.57 -19.97
C ASN A 573 3.70 11.45 -20.68
N GLY A 574 3.38 10.35 -19.99
CA GLY A 574 2.63 9.23 -20.55
C GLY A 574 3.41 8.35 -21.52
N CYS A 575 4.75 8.38 -21.48
CA CYS A 575 5.59 7.49 -22.25
C CYS A 575 5.33 6.01 -21.90
N ILE A 576 5.59 5.13 -22.87
CA ILE A 576 5.43 3.68 -22.75
C ILE A 576 6.80 3.00 -22.83
N GLY A 577 7.07 2.10 -21.89
CA GLY A 577 8.36 1.39 -21.85
C GLY A 577 9.55 2.32 -21.59
N THR A 578 9.36 3.38 -20.81
CA THR A 578 10.45 4.31 -20.46
C THR A 578 11.56 3.59 -19.68
N VAL A 579 12.81 3.70 -20.11
CA VAL A 579 13.94 2.90 -19.63
C VAL A 579 14.43 3.35 -18.25
N ASP A 580 14.49 4.63 -18.01
CA ASP A 580 14.80 5.19 -16.70
C ASP A 580 13.68 5.00 -15.67
N VAL A 581 12.49 4.56 -16.11
CA VAL A 581 11.36 4.16 -15.25
C VAL A 581 11.32 2.65 -15.03
N LEU A 582 11.63 1.83 -16.04
CA LEU A 582 11.70 0.38 -15.88
C LEU A 582 12.88 -0.03 -15.00
N TYR A 583 13.97 0.74 -15.00
CA TYR A 583 15.15 0.46 -14.18
C TYR A 583 14.85 0.50 -12.68
N PRO A 584 14.29 1.59 -12.10
CA PRO A 584 13.86 1.60 -10.71
C PRO A 584 12.70 0.65 -10.45
N ALA A 585 11.85 0.34 -11.44
CA ALA A 585 10.79 -0.66 -11.27
C ALA A 585 11.34 -2.10 -11.22
N SER A 586 12.51 -2.39 -11.80
CA SER A 586 13.07 -3.73 -11.96
C SER A 586 13.21 -4.58 -10.69
N PRO A 587 13.45 -4.04 -9.47
CA PRO A 587 13.64 -4.87 -8.29
C PRO A 587 12.45 -5.77 -7.95
N ILE A 588 11.20 -5.34 -8.19
CA ILE A 588 10.03 -6.20 -7.96
C ILE A 588 10.05 -7.43 -8.88
N PHE A 589 10.38 -7.27 -10.16
CA PHE A 589 10.43 -8.37 -11.10
C PHE A 589 11.66 -9.25 -10.88
N ALA A 590 12.81 -8.65 -10.56
CA ALA A 590 14.02 -9.38 -10.17
C ALA A 590 13.84 -10.22 -8.90
N LEU A 591 12.98 -9.78 -7.98
CA LEU A 591 12.65 -10.51 -6.76
C LEU A 591 11.78 -11.73 -7.07
N PHE A 592 10.71 -11.55 -7.85
CA PHE A 592 9.67 -12.57 -7.96
C PHE A 592 9.71 -13.42 -9.22
N ASN A 593 10.11 -12.87 -10.38
CA ASN A 593 10.00 -13.60 -11.65
C ASN A 593 10.91 -13.01 -12.73
N ASN A 594 11.98 -13.74 -13.06
CA ASN A 594 12.91 -13.33 -14.11
C ASN A 594 12.28 -13.28 -15.51
N GLU A 595 11.23 -14.05 -15.79
CA GLU A 595 10.51 -13.96 -17.07
C GLU A 595 9.71 -12.66 -17.18
N LEU A 596 9.14 -12.15 -16.08
CA LEU A 596 8.53 -10.81 -16.08
C LEU A 596 9.60 -9.73 -16.27
N LEU A 597 10.77 -9.87 -15.65
CA LEU A 597 11.88 -8.92 -15.85
C LEU A 597 12.37 -8.92 -17.31
N LYS A 598 12.49 -10.10 -17.93
CA LYS A 598 12.76 -10.21 -19.38
C LYS A 598 11.64 -9.56 -20.19
N ALA A 599 10.38 -9.75 -19.81
CA ALA A 599 9.23 -9.18 -20.50
C ALA A 599 9.22 -7.63 -20.46
N THR A 600 9.79 -6.98 -19.43
CA THR A 600 9.88 -5.51 -19.40
C THR A 600 10.93 -4.94 -20.35
N VAL A 601 12.05 -5.63 -20.54
CA VAL A 601 13.18 -5.14 -21.36
C VAL A 601 13.16 -5.65 -22.80
N THR A 602 12.49 -6.78 -23.08
CA THR A 602 12.40 -7.36 -24.43
C THR A 602 11.87 -6.36 -25.47
N PRO A 603 10.79 -5.58 -25.21
CA PRO A 603 10.32 -4.60 -26.19
C PRO A 603 11.36 -3.53 -26.51
N VAL A 604 12.15 -3.10 -25.52
CA VAL A 604 13.21 -2.11 -25.70
C VAL A 604 14.35 -2.68 -26.54
N PHE A 605 14.78 -3.90 -26.26
CA PHE A 605 15.81 -4.59 -27.05
C PHE A 605 15.37 -4.80 -28.50
N GLU A 606 14.16 -5.32 -28.72
CA GLU A 606 13.65 -5.59 -30.07
C GLU A 606 13.48 -4.28 -30.87
N TYR A 607 13.01 -3.19 -30.25
CA TYR A 607 12.94 -1.88 -30.89
C TYR A 607 14.33 -1.33 -31.25
N ALA A 608 15.29 -1.41 -30.33
CA ALA A 608 16.66 -0.94 -30.54
C ALA A 608 17.44 -1.77 -31.59
N MET A 609 16.99 -2.99 -31.87
CA MET A 609 17.53 -3.84 -32.96
C MET A 609 17.02 -3.43 -34.34
N THR A 610 15.96 -2.60 -34.43
CA THR A 610 15.43 -2.15 -35.73
C THR A 610 16.30 -1.04 -36.33
N ASP A 611 16.20 -0.86 -37.66
CA ASP A 611 16.87 0.24 -38.36
C ASP A 611 16.34 1.63 -37.97
N ARG A 612 15.27 1.71 -37.16
CA ARG A 612 14.72 2.97 -36.66
C ARG A 612 15.62 3.62 -35.62
N TRP A 613 16.30 2.80 -34.79
CA TRP A 613 17.15 3.30 -33.73
C TRP A 613 18.63 3.26 -34.15
N LYS A 614 19.10 4.37 -34.71
CA LYS A 614 20.44 4.50 -35.30
C LYS A 614 21.55 4.93 -34.32
N PHE A 615 21.18 5.34 -33.11
CA PHE A 615 22.10 5.94 -32.15
C PHE A 615 22.98 4.89 -31.43
N PRO A 616 24.16 5.28 -30.93
CA PRO A 616 25.08 4.35 -30.27
C PRO A 616 24.70 4.00 -28.81
N PHE A 617 23.61 4.55 -28.30
CA PHE A 617 23.12 4.38 -26.93
C PHE A 617 21.70 3.77 -26.90
N ALA A 618 21.19 3.39 -25.73
CA ALA A 618 19.85 2.82 -25.59
C ALA A 618 18.74 3.89 -25.77
N PRO A 619 17.58 3.56 -26.36
CA PRO A 619 16.46 4.47 -26.43
C PRO A 619 15.86 4.74 -25.05
N HIS A 620 15.28 5.92 -24.87
CA HIS A 620 14.59 6.34 -23.64
C HIS A 620 13.23 5.68 -23.50
N ASP A 621 12.42 5.62 -24.56
CA ASP A 621 11.06 5.08 -24.53
C ASP A 621 10.68 4.45 -25.87
N LEU A 622 9.47 3.87 -25.93
CA LEU A 622 8.93 3.23 -27.12
C LEU A 622 7.77 4.01 -27.75
N GLY A 623 7.44 5.20 -27.24
CA GLY A 623 6.36 6.04 -27.72
C GLY A 623 5.48 6.57 -26.59
N THR A 624 4.17 6.59 -26.81
CA THR A 624 3.20 7.14 -25.85
C THR A 624 2.11 6.12 -25.58
N TYR A 625 1.88 5.77 -24.32
CA TYR A 625 0.97 4.69 -23.92
C TYR A 625 -0.46 4.92 -24.45
N PRO A 626 -1.10 3.92 -25.09
CA PRO A 626 -0.70 2.51 -25.23
C PRO A 626 -0.02 2.17 -26.56
N LEU A 627 0.54 3.17 -27.27
CA LEU A 627 1.17 3.02 -28.58
C LEU A 627 2.70 3.02 -28.48
N ALA A 628 3.29 1.84 -28.47
CA ALA A 628 4.74 1.61 -28.51
C ALA A 628 5.24 1.55 -29.97
N ASN A 629 5.13 2.69 -30.67
CA ASN A 629 5.40 2.82 -32.11
C ASN A 629 6.65 3.64 -32.46
N GLY A 630 7.53 3.91 -31.51
CA GLY A 630 8.80 4.61 -31.69
C GLY A 630 8.98 5.75 -30.69
N GLN A 631 10.23 5.98 -30.28
CA GLN A 631 10.60 6.91 -29.22
C GLN A 631 10.09 8.33 -29.49
N VAL A 632 9.58 9.00 -28.45
CA VAL A 632 9.13 10.40 -28.53
C VAL A 632 9.97 11.39 -27.71
N TYR A 633 10.69 10.95 -26.67
CA TYR A 633 11.52 11.83 -25.85
C TYR A 633 12.76 12.35 -26.59
N GLY A 634 13.28 13.52 -26.20
CA GLY A 634 14.55 14.05 -26.70
C GLY A 634 14.61 14.29 -28.21
N GLY A 635 13.50 14.67 -28.84
CA GLY A 635 13.42 14.78 -30.31
C GLY A 635 13.27 13.44 -31.04
N GLY A 636 13.04 12.35 -30.29
CA GLY A 636 12.74 11.02 -30.78
C GLY A 636 13.85 10.43 -31.63
N GLU A 637 13.48 9.74 -32.72
CA GLU A 637 14.39 9.04 -33.62
C GLU A 637 15.26 9.98 -34.50
N LYS A 638 15.17 11.31 -34.31
CA LYS A 638 15.73 12.31 -35.23
C LYS A 638 17.06 12.90 -34.76
N THR A 639 17.25 13.11 -33.47
CA THR A 639 18.40 13.85 -32.90
C THR A 639 18.90 13.23 -31.58
N GLU A 640 20.16 13.50 -31.25
CA GLU A 640 20.79 13.15 -29.97
C GLU A 640 20.55 14.22 -28.89
N GLU A 641 20.02 15.39 -29.26
CA GLU A 641 19.78 16.51 -28.35
C GLU A 641 18.70 16.18 -27.30
N ASN A 642 18.96 16.50 -26.03
CA ASN A 642 18.07 16.23 -24.89
C ASN A 642 17.72 14.73 -24.69
N GLN A 643 18.57 13.83 -25.17
CA GLN A 643 18.51 12.40 -24.85
C GLN A 643 19.23 12.10 -23.52
N MET A 644 19.08 10.87 -23.02
CA MET A 644 19.73 10.39 -21.78
C MET A 644 20.71 9.23 -22.04
N PRO A 645 21.71 9.39 -22.92
CA PRO A 645 22.44 8.27 -23.50
C PRO A 645 23.27 7.44 -22.51
N VAL A 646 23.90 8.06 -21.49
CA VAL A 646 24.66 7.34 -20.45
C VAL A 646 23.71 6.64 -19.46
N GLU A 647 22.63 7.33 -19.10
CA GLU A 647 21.59 6.84 -18.20
C GLU A 647 20.96 5.55 -18.74
N GLU A 648 20.43 5.59 -19.97
CA GLU A 648 19.68 4.46 -20.53
C GLU A 648 20.57 3.27 -20.89
N SER A 649 21.77 3.55 -21.39
CA SER A 649 22.76 2.50 -21.66
C SER A 649 23.18 1.80 -20.36
N GLY A 650 23.36 2.55 -19.27
CA GLY A 650 23.70 2.02 -17.95
C GLY A 650 22.56 1.19 -17.37
N ASN A 651 21.33 1.72 -17.42
CA ASN A 651 20.09 1.07 -16.97
C ASN A 651 19.95 -0.32 -17.63
N MET A 652 20.02 -0.38 -18.96
CA MET A 652 19.81 -1.63 -19.69
C MET A 652 20.90 -2.67 -19.46
N LEU A 653 22.17 -2.25 -19.35
CA LEU A 653 23.28 -3.16 -19.06
C LEU A 653 23.19 -3.76 -17.67
N LEU A 654 22.83 -2.96 -16.66
CA LEU A 654 22.61 -3.44 -15.29
C LEU A 654 21.46 -4.44 -15.24
N VAL A 655 20.31 -4.13 -15.85
CA VAL A 655 19.17 -5.06 -15.88
C VAL A 655 19.49 -6.35 -16.64
N ALA A 656 20.22 -6.28 -17.77
CA ALA A 656 20.67 -7.46 -18.51
C ALA A 656 21.59 -8.37 -17.67
N ALA A 657 22.46 -7.78 -16.84
CA ALA A 657 23.31 -8.52 -15.91
C ALA A 657 22.50 -9.16 -14.77
N VAL A 658 21.49 -8.47 -14.24
CA VAL A 658 20.55 -9.04 -13.25
C VAL A 658 19.83 -10.25 -13.86
N ILE A 659 19.30 -10.13 -15.07
CA ILE A 659 18.65 -11.24 -15.79
C ILE A 659 19.61 -12.42 -15.93
N SER A 660 20.84 -12.17 -16.37
CA SER A 660 21.85 -13.21 -16.58
C SER A 660 22.23 -13.89 -15.26
N LYS A 661 22.38 -13.12 -14.18
CA LYS A 661 22.64 -13.64 -12.83
C LYS A 661 21.53 -14.56 -12.36
N LEU A 662 20.28 -14.16 -12.56
CA LEU A 662 19.10 -14.95 -12.18
C LEU A 662 18.95 -16.23 -13.01
N ASP A 663 19.27 -16.17 -14.30
CA ASP A 663 19.30 -17.34 -15.17
C ASP A 663 20.51 -18.26 -14.90
N GLY A 664 21.54 -17.75 -14.23
CA GLY A 664 22.84 -18.40 -14.07
C GLY A 664 23.61 -18.57 -15.38
N ASN A 665 23.20 -17.89 -16.46
CA ASN A 665 23.82 -17.94 -17.79
C ASN A 665 23.45 -16.70 -18.64
N THR A 666 24.03 -16.57 -19.83
CA THR A 666 23.85 -15.40 -20.71
C THR A 666 22.97 -15.64 -21.94
N LYS A 667 22.27 -16.78 -22.05
CA LYS A 667 21.54 -17.15 -23.28
C LYS A 667 20.52 -16.10 -23.73
N TYR A 668 19.82 -15.47 -22.78
CA TYR A 668 18.88 -14.39 -23.09
C TYR A 668 19.61 -13.14 -23.62
N ALA A 669 20.67 -12.71 -22.92
CA ALA A 669 21.48 -11.54 -23.28
C ALA A 669 22.23 -11.72 -24.62
N GLU A 670 22.66 -12.94 -24.94
CA GLU A 670 23.37 -13.27 -26.19
C GLU A 670 22.56 -12.94 -27.45
N ARG A 671 21.22 -13.00 -27.38
CA ARG A 671 20.33 -12.59 -28.48
C ARG A 671 20.53 -11.12 -28.87
N TYR A 672 20.95 -10.29 -27.91
CA TYR A 672 21.12 -8.85 -28.06
C TYR A 672 22.57 -8.41 -27.84
N TRP A 673 23.54 -9.33 -27.86
CA TRP A 673 24.92 -9.03 -27.46
C TRP A 673 25.53 -7.85 -28.20
N ARG A 674 25.21 -7.71 -29.50
CA ARG A 674 25.69 -6.60 -30.33
C ARG A 674 25.22 -5.24 -29.83
N LEU A 675 23.99 -5.15 -29.29
CA LEU A 675 23.49 -3.92 -28.66
C LEU A 675 24.18 -3.68 -27.32
N LEU A 676 24.27 -4.71 -26.48
CA LEU A 676 24.92 -4.61 -25.17
C LEU A 676 26.37 -4.15 -25.31
N GLU A 677 27.12 -4.73 -26.25
CA GLU A 677 28.49 -4.34 -26.58
C GLU A 677 28.56 -2.89 -27.08
N ARG A 678 27.64 -2.48 -27.96
CA ARG A 678 27.57 -1.09 -28.45
C ARG A 678 27.37 -0.10 -27.31
N TRP A 679 26.45 -0.39 -26.40
CA TRP A 679 26.17 0.44 -25.24
C TRP A 679 27.34 0.43 -24.24
N ALA A 680 28.00 -0.71 -24.03
CA ALA A 680 29.21 -0.79 -23.21
C ALA A 680 30.36 0.05 -23.80
N ARG A 681 30.55 0.03 -25.12
CA ARG A 681 31.51 0.91 -25.83
C ARG A 681 31.16 2.39 -25.69
N TYR A 682 29.87 2.74 -25.73
CA TYR A 682 29.43 4.12 -25.48
C TYR A 682 29.79 4.57 -24.06
N LEU A 683 29.47 3.75 -23.05
CA LEU A 683 29.80 4.02 -21.65
C LEU A 683 31.31 4.06 -21.39
N GLN A 684 32.11 3.25 -22.08
CA GLN A 684 33.56 3.32 -22.03
C GLN A 684 34.07 4.72 -22.45
N GLN A 685 33.46 5.34 -23.45
CA GLN A 685 33.89 6.63 -23.99
C GLN A 685 33.34 7.83 -23.21
N LYS A 686 32.10 7.73 -22.72
CA LYS A 686 31.33 8.86 -22.18
C LYS A 686 30.88 8.70 -20.73
N GLY A 687 31.18 7.56 -20.10
CA GLY A 687 30.63 7.19 -18.80
C GLY A 687 31.38 7.74 -17.58
N LEU A 688 32.72 7.83 -17.63
CA LEU A 688 33.49 8.25 -16.45
C LEU A 688 33.23 9.71 -16.07
N ASP A 689 33.23 10.62 -17.04
CA ASP A 689 32.91 12.03 -16.82
C ASP A 689 31.82 12.46 -17.81
N PRO A 690 30.53 12.24 -17.46
CA PRO A 690 29.43 12.51 -18.37
C PRO A 690 29.37 13.98 -18.77
N GLU A 691 29.27 14.23 -20.08
CA GLU A 691 28.98 15.55 -20.63
C GLU A 691 27.57 16.03 -20.22
N ASN A 692 27.21 17.26 -20.61
CA ASN A 692 25.91 17.84 -20.29
C ASN A 692 24.75 17.07 -20.93
N GLN A 693 24.09 16.21 -20.15
CA GLN A 693 22.90 15.45 -20.53
C GLN A 693 21.87 15.45 -19.40
N LEU A 694 20.66 14.96 -19.70
CA LEU A 694 19.65 14.63 -18.69
C LEU A 694 19.95 13.25 -18.08
N CYS A 695 19.44 13.04 -16.87
CA CYS A 695 19.35 11.73 -16.24
C CYS A 695 17.89 11.51 -15.79
N THR A 696 17.59 10.37 -15.18
CA THR A 696 16.23 10.03 -14.72
C THR A 696 15.55 11.09 -13.85
N ASP A 697 16.33 11.91 -13.15
CA ASP A 697 15.84 13.05 -12.38
C ASP A 697 15.77 14.31 -13.26
N ASP A 698 15.17 14.19 -14.44
CA ASP A 698 15.12 15.24 -15.48
C ASP A 698 14.39 16.51 -15.04
N PHE A 699 13.45 16.38 -14.10
CA PHE A 699 12.80 17.47 -13.39
C PHE A 699 13.79 18.37 -12.62
N ALA A 700 15.01 17.90 -12.36
CA ALA A 700 16.08 18.68 -11.75
C ALA A 700 17.02 19.34 -12.78
N GLY A 701 16.76 19.16 -14.08
CA GLY A 701 17.48 19.76 -15.20
C GLY A 701 18.76 19.02 -15.61
N HIS A 702 19.38 19.51 -16.69
CA HIS A 702 20.64 18.98 -17.21
C HIS A 702 21.79 19.17 -16.21
N LEU A 703 22.72 18.20 -16.16
CA LEU A 703 23.87 18.27 -15.29
C LEU A 703 25.08 17.56 -15.91
N ALA A 704 26.09 18.34 -16.32
CA ALA A 704 27.41 17.83 -16.65
C ALA A 704 28.15 17.34 -15.39
N HIS A 705 29.14 16.45 -15.59
CA HIS A 705 30.02 15.94 -14.55
C HIS A 705 29.29 15.23 -13.40
N ASN A 706 28.07 14.71 -13.66
CA ASN A 706 27.20 14.11 -12.65
C ASN A 706 27.84 12.84 -12.07
N ALA A 707 28.17 12.90 -10.77
CA ALA A 707 28.89 11.85 -10.09
C ALA A 707 28.06 10.57 -9.95
N ASN A 708 26.76 10.66 -9.68
CA ASN A 708 25.91 9.46 -9.54
C ASN A 708 25.64 8.79 -10.90
N LEU A 709 25.52 9.58 -11.98
CA LEU A 709 25.41 9.06 -13.34
C LEU A 709 26.70 8.36 -13.78
N SER A 710 27.86 8.95 -13.47
CA SER A 710 29.16 8.31 -13.69
C SER A 710 29.28 6.99 -12.94
N LEU A 711 28.88 6.97 -11.67
CA LEU A 711 28.85 5.77 -10.84
C LEU A 711 28.01 4.66 -11.50
N LYS A 712 26.82 4.98 -12.02
CA LYS A 712 25.99 4.02 -12.78
C LYS A 712 26.73 3.45 -13.99
N ALA A 713 27.39 4.29 -14.79
CA ALA A 713 28.14 3.84 -15.95
C ALA A 713 29.27 2.86 -15.57
N ILE A 714 29.98 3.14 -14.48
CA ILE A 714 31.04 2.28 -13.95
C ILE A 714 30.50 0.90 -13.54
N LEU A 715 29.38 0.88 -12.81
CA LEU A 715 28.73 -0.36 -12.40
C LEU A 715 28.23 -1.15 -13.62
N ALA A 716 27.67 -0.48 -14.62
CA ALA A 716 27.22 -1.10 -15.87
C ALA A 716 28.37 -1.75 -16.66
N LEU A 717 29.54 -1.11 -16.72
CA LEU A 717 30.75 -1.69 -17.35
C LEU A 717 31.24 -2.92 -16.57
N GLY A 718 31.21 -2.87 -15.24
CA GLY A 718 31.52 -4.04 -14.40
C GLY A 718 30.53 -5.19 -14.58
N ALA A 719 29.24 -4.86 -14.69
CA ALA A 719 28.17 -5.82 -14.92
C ALA A 719 28.28 -6.44 -16.33
N TYR A 720 28.65 -5.66 -17.33
CA TYR A 720 28.99 -6.16 -18.66
C TYR A 720 30.17 -7.12 -18.61
N ALA A 721 31.23 -6.79 -17.88
CA ALA A 721 32.37 -7.69 -17.69
C ALA A 721 31.97 -9.02 -17.03
N GLN A 722 31.07 -9.00 -16.03
CA GLN A 722 30.53 -10.23 -15.43
C GLN A 722 29.76 -11.06 -16.46
N MET A 723 28.92 -10.45 -17.30
CA MET A 723 28.25 -11.17 -18.38
C MET A 723 29.26 -11.75 -19.37
N CYS A 724 30.30 -11.01 -19.76
CA CYS A 724 31.35 -11.52 -20.65
C CYS A 724 32.02 -12.77 -20.06
N GLU A 725 32.33 -12.78 -18.77
CA GLU A 725 32.91 -13.93 -18.08
C GLU A 725 31.95 -15.13 -18.12
N MET A 726 30.68 -14.91 -17.80
CA MET A 726 29.63 -15.94 -17.85
C MET A 726 29.45 -16.54 -19.27
N ALA A 727 29.61 -15.71 -20.31
CA ALA A 727 29.54 -16.11 -21.71
C ALA A 727 30.84 -16.74 -22.25
N GLY A 728 31.89 -16.87 -21.42
CA GLY A 728 33.19 -17.39 -21.82
C GLY A 728 34.07 -16.43 -22.63
N LYS A 729 33.71 -15.14 -22.70
CA LYS A 729 34.44 -14.08 -23.42
C LYS A 729 35.54 -13.47 -22.54
N ARG A 730 36.51 -14.29 -22.14
CA ARG A 730 37.51 -13.98 -21.09
C ARG A 730 38.33 -12.72 -21.34
N ASP A 731 38.78 -12.48 -22.58
CA ASP A 731 39.60 -11.30 -22.89
C ASP A 731 38.79 -10.00 -22.76
N GLU A 732 37.56 -10.00 -23.29
CA GLU A 732 36.63 -8.89 -23.17
C GLU A 732 36.22 -8.66 -21.70
N ALA A 733 35.95 -9.74 -20.96
CA ALA A 733 35.67 -9.68 -19.53
C ALA A 733 36.82 -9.00 -18.76
N LYS A 734 38.06 -9.44 -18.99
CA LYS A 734 39.25 -8.85 -18.35
C LYS A 734 39.43 -7.38 -18.70
N GLN A 735 39.22 -7.00 -19.96
CA GLN A 735 39.31 -5.62 -20.42
C GLN A 735 38.30 -4.72 -19.70
N TYR A 736 37.01 -5.05 -19.78
CA TYR A 736 35.95 -4.23 -19.17
C TYR A 736 36.03 -4.24 -17.64
N ARG A 737 36.44 -5.35 -17.02
CA ARG A 737 36.67 -5.42 -15.57
C ARG A 737 37.76 -4.46 -15.14
N SER A 738 38.93 -4.52 -15.77
CA SER A 738 40.08 -3.67 -15.44
C SER A 738 39.74 -2.19 -15.61
N MET A 739 38.98 -1.87 -16.66
CA MET A 739 38.51 -0.51 -16.92
C MET A 739 37.52 -0.02 -15.85
N ALA A 740 36.55 -0.83 -15.47
CA ALA A 740 35.59 -0.48 -14.42
C ALA A 740 36.30 -0.23 -13.07
N GLU A 741 37.28 -1.06 -12.71
CA GLU A 741 38.10 -0.87 -11.50
C GLU A 741 38.96 0.40 -11.56
N GLN A 742 39.53 0.71 -12.72
CA GLN A 742 40.27 1.96 -12.91
C GLN A 742 39.35 3.17 -12.80
N PHE A 743 38.18 3.13 -13.44
CA PHE A 743 37.19 4.20 -13.37
C PHE A 743 36.67 4.39 -11.95
N ALA A 744 36.39 3.32 -11.20
CA ALA A 744 35.96 3.42 -9.80
C ALA A 744 37.02 4.12 -8.92
N LYS A 745 38.31 3.77 -9.09
CA LYS A 745 39.41 4.43 -8.38
C LYS A 745 39.52 5.91 -8.74
N GLU A 746 39.31 6.27 -10.00
CA GLU A 746 39.35 7.65 -10.44
C GLU A 746 38.14 8.44 -9.96
N TRP A 747 36.94 7.84 -10.02
CA TRP A 747 35.71 8.39 -9.49
C TRP A 747 35.84 8.78 -8.02
N VAL A 748 36.43 7.89 -7.20
CA VAL A 748 36.64 8.17 -5.77
C VAL A 748 37.49 9.41 -5.58
N LYS A 749 38.49 9.68 -6.43
CA LYS A 749 39.31 10.91 -6.34
C LYS A 749 38.55 12.14 -6.83
N LEU A 750 37.88 12.04 -7.98
CA LEU A 750 37.19 13.16 -8.63
C LEU A 750 36.00 13.65 -7.79
N ALA A 751 35.28 12.72 -7.17
CA ALA A 751 34.08 13.00 -6.41
C ALA A 751 34.34 13.36 -4.95
N ASP A 752 35.54 13.10 -4.40
CA ASP A 752 35.80 13.30 -2.97
C ASP A 752 35.68 14.76 -2.57
N ASP A 753 34.87 15.03 -1.54
CA ASP A 753 34.74 16.34 -0.92
C ASP A 753 35.10 16.31 0.58
N GLY A 754 35.79 15.25 1.01
CA GLY A 754 36.22 15.05 2.39
C GLY A 754 35.26 14.15 3.15
N ASP A 755 34.14 14.71 3.64
CA ASP A 755 33.13 14.00 4.44
C ASP A 755 31.99 13.38 3.61
N HIS A 756 31.93 13.65 2.31
CA HIS A 756 30.97 13.09 1.35
C HIS A 756 31.52 13.09 -0.08
N TYR A 757 30.72 12.63 -1.06
CA TYR A 757 31.03 12.77 -2.48
C TYR A 757 30.10 13.74 -3.20
N ARG A 758 30.67 14.49 -4.13
CA ARG A 758 30.03 15.61 -4.83
C ARG A 758 28.78 15.21 -5.60
N LEU A 759 27.89 16.17 -5.88
CA LEU A 759 26.81 16.03 -6.87
C LEU A 759 27.41 15.99 -8.29
N ALA A 760 28.32 16.92 -8.58
CA ALA A 760 29.07 16.99 -9.82
C ALA A 760 30.56 17.22 -9.53
N PHE A 761 31.46 16.59 -10.29
CA PHE A 761 32.90 16.58 -9.97
C PHE A 761 33.51 17.97 -9.86
N ASP A 762 33.03 18.92 -10.67
CA ASP A 762 33.46 20.32 -10.75
C ASP A 762 32.78 21.25 -9.72
N LYS A 763 31.89 20.73 -8.86
CA LYS A 763 31.10 21.53 -7.91
C LYS A 763 31.39 21.13 -6.45
N PRO A 764 32.46 21.67 -5.83
CA PRO A 764 32.74 21.43 -4.42
C PRO A 764 31.60 21.96 -3.51
N GLY A 765 31.41 21.31 -2.36
CA GLY A 765 30.37 21.61 -1.38
C GLY A 765 28.96 21.11 -1.76
N THR A 766 28.83 20.37 -2.86
CA THR A 766 27.56 19.81 -3.33
C THR A 766 27.45 18.33 -3.03
N TRP A 767 26.24 17.78 -2.95
CA TRP A 767 26.05 16.36 -2.67
C TRP A 767 24.78 15.83 -3.29
N SER A 768 24.71 14.52 -3.48
CA SER A 768 23.52 13.80 -3.95
C SER A 768 23.49 12.39 -3.37
N GLN A 769 22.30 11.82 -3.29
CA GLN A 769 22.13 10.40 -3.00
C GLN A 769 22.84 9.55 -4.06
N LYS A 770 23.79 8.69 -3.63
CA LYS A 770 24.50 7.74 -4.50
C LYS A 770 23.77 6.41 -4.61
N TYR A 771 22.46 6.47 -4.84
CA TYR A 771 21.55 5.31 -4.80
C TYR A 771 21.96 4.18 -5.77
N ASN A 772 22.63 4.49 -6.88
CA ASN A 772 23.09 3.48 -7.84
C ASN A 772 24.15 2.54 -7.25
N LEU A 773 24.89 2.96 -6.21
CA LEU A 773 25.93 2.17 -5.55
C LEU A 773 25.41 0.84 -5.01
N VAL A 774 24.09 0.73 -4.79
CA VAL A 774 23.44 -0.50 -4.33
C VAL A 774 23.72 -1.68 -5.27
N TRP A 775 23.88 -1.44 -6.57
CA TRP A 775 24.17 -2.50 -7.54
C TRP A 775 25.58 -3.06 -7.45
N ASP A 776 26.56 -2.30 -6.91
CA ASP A 776 27.89 -2.86 -6.61
C ASP A 776 27.78 -4.03 -5.63
N LYS A 777 26.96 -3.83 -4.60
CA LYS A 777 26.64 -4.83 -3.57
C LYS A 777 25.79 -5.97 -4.13
N LEU A 778 24.66 -5.66 -4.75
CA LEU A 778 23.69 -6.67 -5.20
C LEU A 778 24.23 -7.58 -6.29
N LEU A 779 25.05 -7.07 -7.21
CA LEU A 779 25.72 -7.89 -8.24
C LEU A 779 27.06 -8.46 -7.78
N GLY A 780 27.55 -8.07 -6.59
CA GLY A 780 28.83 -8.51 -6.05
C GLY A 780 30.01 -8.07 -6.92
N LEU A 781 29.90 -6.87 -7.52
CA LEU A 781 30.91 -6.31 -8.42
C LEU A 781 32.20 -5.97 -7.67
N LYS A 782 32.08 -5.46 -6.44
CA LYS A 782 33.21 -5.07 -5.59
C LYS A 782 34.15 -4.08 -6.30
N LEU A 783 33.59 -3.09 -7.00
CA LEU A 783 34.36 -2.05 -7.67
C LEU A 783 34.67 -0.90 -6.72
N PHE A 784 33.72 -0.58 -5.84
CA PHE A 784 33.87 0.48 -4.85
C PHE A 784 34.19 -0.11 -3.48
N PRO A 785 35.11 0.50 -2.73
CA PRO A 785 35.45 0.01 -1.42
C PRO A 785 34.35 0.41 -0.40
N PRO A 786 34.09 -0.40 0.67
CA PRO A 786 32.94 -0.19 1.56
C PRO A 786 32.89 1.17 2.25
N GLU A 787 34.03 1.85 2.42
CA GLU A 787 34.08 3.20 2.99
C GLU A 787 33.32 4.24 2.17
N VAL A 788 33.12 4.03 0.86
CA VAL A 788 32.33 4.95 0.01
C VAL A 788 30.90 5.03 0.54
N ALA A 789 30.26 3.87 0.74
CA ALA A 789 28.90 3.79 1.28
C ALA A 789 28.84 4.29 2.73
N ARG A 790 29.80 3.91 3.58
CA ARG A 790 29.84 4.36 4.98
C ARG A 790 29.97 5.88 5.10
N LYS A 791 30.81 6.50 4.27
CA LYS A 791 31.00 7.96 4.21
C LYS A 791 29.68 8.66 3.86
N GLU A 792 29.03 8.23 2.78
CA GLU A 792 27.73 8.77 2.34
C GLU A 792 26.63 8.58 3.39
N ILE A 793 26.48 7.38 3.98
CA ILE A 793 25.47 7.12 5.02
C ILE A 793 25.70 8.01 6.25
N ALA A 794 26.95 8.20 6.68
CA ALA A 794 27.27 9.09 7.79
C ALA A 794 26.87 10.54 7.47
N TYR A 795 27.16 11.00 6.25
CA TYR A 795 26.80 12.34 5.79
C TYR A 795 25.28 12.53 5.67
N TYR A 796 24.56 11.60 5.05
CA TYR A 796 23.10 11.67 4.84
C TYR A 796 22.31 11.81 6.13
N LYS A 797 22.72 11.12 7.20
CA LYS A 797 22.09 11.26 8.52
C LYS A 797 22.12 12.70 9.05
N THR A 798 23.09 13.52 8.62
CA THR A 798 23.17 14.95 8.99
C THR A 798 22.24 15.83 8.15
N LYS A 799 21.66 15.31 7.07
CA LYS A 799 20.84 16.05 6.08
C LYS A 799 19.36 15.67 6.12
N LEU A 800 18.98 14.71 6.96
CA LEU A 800 17.61 14.25 7.12
C LEU A 800 16.66 15.41 7.45
N GLN A 801 15.55 15.45 6.72
CA GLN A 801 14.39 16.28 7.02
C GLN A 801 13.31 15.44 7.72
N PRO A 802 12.25 16.05 8.28
CA PRO A 802 11.23 15.32 9.02
C PRO A 802 10.58 14.16 8.27
N TYR A 803 10.53 14.22 6.93
CA TYR A 803 9.83 13.26 6.09
C TYR A 803 10.71 12.54 5.06
N GLY A 804 12.01 12.80 5.02
CA GLY A 804 12.90 12.11 4.08
C GLY A 804 14.31 12.70 4.01
N LEU A 805 15.16 12.05 3.24
CA LEU A 805 16.45 12.57 2.79
C LEU A 805 16.24 13.28 1.45
N PRO A 806 16.60 14.57 1.29
CA PRO A 806 16.58 15.23 -0.01
C PRO A 806 17.38 14.47 -1.06
N LEU A 807 16.97 14.53 -2.34
CA LEU A 807 17.68 13.87 -3.43
C LEU A 807 19.13 14.36 -3.55
N ASP A 808 19.30 15.67 -3.38
CA ASP A 808 20.56 16.40 -3.41
C ASP A 808 20.38 17.76 -2.72
N ASN A 809 21.39 18.62 -2.78
CA ASN A 809 21.35 19.94 -2.16
C ASN A 809 20.74 21.06 -3.03
N ARG A 810 20.12 20.76 -4.18
CA ARG A 810 19.46 21.75 -5.03
C ARG A 810 18.04 22.08 -4.56
N ALA A 811 17.37 21.12 -3.92
CA ALA A 811 16.00 21.28 -3.42
C ALA A 811 15.69 20.28 -2.29
N LEU A 812 14.63 20.56 -1.52
CA LEU A 812 14.16 19.69 -0.43
C LEU A 812 13.21 18.58 -0.88
N TYR A 813 13.07 18.33 -2.19
CA TYR A 813 12.31 17.18 -2.67
C TYR A 813 13.18 15.92 -2.73
N THR A 814 12.55 14.77 -2.81
CA THR A 814 13.22 13.47 -2.95
C THR A 814 12.43 12.51 -3.81
N LYS A 815 12.97 11.30 -4.00
CA LYS A 815 12.20 10.17 -4.52
C LYS A 815 12.16 8.98 -3.58
N THR A 816 10.96 8.45 -3.39
CA THR A 816 10.68 7.34 -2.45
C THR A 816 11.53 6.11 -2.77
N ASP A 817 11.62 5.72 -4.05
CA ASP A 817 12.45 4.59 -4.49
C ASP A 817 13.94 4.83 -4.24
N TRP A 818 14.47 6.02 -4.59
CA TRP A 818 15.87 6.38 -4.33
C TRP A 818 16.23 6.40 -2.85
N GLU A 819 15.33 6.82 -1.98
CA GLU A 819 15.57 6.74 -0.53
C GLU A 819 15.70 5.30 -0.04
N VAL A 820 14.86 4.38 -0.53
CA VAL A 820 14.99 2.95 -0.16
C VAL A 820 16.30 2.36 -0.69
N TRP A 821 16.71 2.72 -1.91
CA TRP A 821 17.98 2.28 -2.49
C TRP A 821 19.16 2.80 -1.68
N THR A 822 19.14 4.09 -1.32
CA THR A 822 20.13 4.72 -0.45
C THR A 822 20.16 4.06 0.92
N ALA A 823 19.02 3.83 1.56
CA ALA A 823 18.95 3.15 2.85
C ALA A 823 19.51 1.72 2.79
N THR A 824 19.36 1.03 1.67
CA THR A 824 19.87 -0.34 1.47
C THR A 824 21.40 -0.42 1.47
N LEU A 825 22.11 0.71 1.29
CA LEU A 825 23.56 0.80 1.46
C LEU A 825 24.01 0.68 2.92
N ALA A 826 23.11 0.90 3.89
CA ALA A 826 23.43 0.79 5.31
C ALA A 826 23.87 -0.63 5.70
N GLU A 827 24.96 -0.73 6.46
CA GLU A 827 25.45 -2.00 7.00
C GLU A 827 24.73 -2.40 8.29
N SER A 828 24.20 -1.42 9.04
CA SER A 828 23.52 -1.63 10.31
C SER A 828 22.01 -1.40 10.17
N ARG A 829 21.24 -2.15 10.98
CA ARG A 829 19.80 -1.94 11.09
C ARG A 829 19.44 -0.53 11.56
N ALA A 830 20.21 0.02 12.50
CA ALA A 830 19.99 1.35 13.05
C ALA A 830 20.15 2.45 11.99
N ASP A 831 21.15 2.33 11.10
CA ASP A 831 21.35 3.30 10.02
C ASP A 831 20.28 3.18 8.93
N PHE A 832 19.85 1.95 8.61
CA PHE A 832 18.72 1.72 7.71
C PHE A 832 17.44 2.37 8.26
N ASP A 833 17.12 2.11 9.53
CA ASP A 833 15.93 2.69 10.18
C ASP A 833 16.03 4.22 10.30
N ALA A 834 17.22 4.77 10.55
CA ALA A 834 17.41 6.23 10.59
C ALA A 834 17.00 6.92 9.28
N LEU A 835 17.31 6.29 8.13
CA LEU A 835 16.95 6.81 6.81
C LEU A 835 15.49 6.49 6.43
N MET A 836 14.95 5.35 6.86
CA MET A 836 13.61 4.92 6.49
C MET A 836 12.49 5.49 7.38
N ASN A 837 12.76 5.77 8.66
CA ASN A 837 11.76 6.31 9.59
C ASN A 837 11.08 7.60 9.07
N PRO A 838 11.82 8.57 8.48
CA PRO A 838 11.20 9.73 7.83
C PRO A 838 10.27 9.35 6.66
N VAL A 839 10.63 8.35 5.85
CA VAL A 839 9.78 7.85 4.74
C VAL A 839 8.48 7.24 5.28
N TYR A 840 8.55 6.46 6.35
CA TYR A 840 7.35 5.91 7.01
C TYR A 840 6.45 7.02 7.55
N ARG A 841 7.05 8.06 8.14
CA ARG A 841 6.33 9.25 8.58
C ARG A 841 5.66 9.96 7.40
N PHE A 842 6.35 10.14 6.28
CA PHE A 842 5.79 10.70 5.05
C PHE A 842 4.53 9.94 4.62
N VAL A 843 4.63 8.62 4.47
CA VAL A 843 3.50 7.81 4.01
C VAL A 843 2.31 7.92 4.97
N HIS A 844 2.58 7.90 6.27
CA HIS A 844 1.55 7.97 7.32
C HIS A 844 0.88 9.35 7.40
N GLU A 845 1.65 10.43 7.30
CA GLU A 845 1.20 11.79 7.61
C GLU A 845 0.89 12.64 6.38
N THR A 846 1.28 12.20 5.16
CA THR A 846 1.10 13.01 3.96
C THR A 846 -0.36 13.42 3.79
N PRO A 847 -0.63 14.72 3.64
CA PRO A 847 -1.99 15.24 3.45
C PRO A 847 -2.52 14.99 2.03
N ASP A 848 -1.66 14.62 1.08
CA ASP A 848 -2.05 14.42 -0.31
C ASP A 848 -2.58 12.99 -0.50
N ARG A 849 -3.86 12.89 -0.83
CA ARG A 849 -4.56 11.60 -0.97
C ARG A 849 -4.47 11.09 -2.40
N VAL A 850 -3.34 10.50 -2.76
CA VAL A 850 -3.07 9.90 -4.08
C VAL A 850 -2.37 8.55 -3.92
N PRO A 851 -2.33 7.67 -4.94
CA PRO A 851 -1.48 6.48 -4.91
C PRO A 851 -0.04 6.87 -4.58
N LEU A 852 0.69 5.99 -3.89
CA LEU A 852 2.00 6.29 -3.33
C LEU A 852 2.87 7.02 -4.35
N THR A 853 3.21 8.27 -4.03
CA THR A 853 4.04 9.10 -4.89
C THR A 853 5.50 8.75 -4.73
N ASP A 854 6.22 8.81 -5.84
CA ASP A 854 7.66 8.75 -5.90
C ASP A 854 8.30 10.14 -5.85
N TRP A 855 7.57 11.27 -5.84
CA TRP A 855 8.19 12.60 -5.84
C TRP A 855 7.47 13.56 -4.88
N TYR A 856 8.13 13.85 -3.77
CA TYR A 856 7.54 14.62 -2.66
C TYR A 856 8.57 15.49 -1.93
N MET A 857 8.06 16.40 -1.10
CA MET A 857 8.82 17.32 -0.26
C MET A 857 9.18 16.69 1.08
N THR A 858 10.47 16.65 1.40
CA THR A 858 11.00 16.01 2.62
C THR A 858 10.80 16.85 3.90
N ASP A 859 10.47 18.13 3.76
CA ASP A 859 10.19 19.06 4.86
C ASP A 859 8.70 19.14 5.23
N THR A 860 7.80 18.86 4.27
CA THR A 860 6.36 19.10 4.40
C THR A 860 5.47 17.89 4.07
N ALA A 861 6.04 16.77 3.62
CA ALA A 861 5.33 15.58 3.14
C ALA A 861 4.39 15.82 1.94
N ARG A 862 4.52 16.98 1.26
CA ARG A 862 3.66 17.35 0.13
C ARG A 862 4.13 16.73 -1.17
N LEU A 863 3.20 16.21 -1.95
CA LEU A 863 3.38 15.79 -3.34
C LEU A 863 4.00 16.94 -4.17
N LYS A 864 4.98 16.61 -5.02
CA LYS A 864 5.49 17.55 -6.03
C LYS A 864 4.78 17.44 -7.37
N GLY A 865 4.47 16.22 -7.82
CA GLY A 865 3.80 16.04 -9.10
C GLY A 865 3.33 14.61 -9.35
N PHE A 866 4.22 13.63 -9.23
CA PHE A 866 3.98 12.27 -9.73
C PHE A 866 3.07 11.41 -8.84
N ARG A 867 2.30 10.50 -9.43
CA ARG A 867 1.50 9.52 -8.70
C ARG A 867 1.30 8.25 -9.52
N ALA A 868 1.19 7.12 -8.82
CA ALA A 868 0.99 5.81 -9.43
C ALA A 868 2.08 5.39 -10.44
N ARG A 869 3.30 5.92 -10.33
CA ARG A 869 4.38 5.59 -11.26
C ARG A 869 4.92 4.16 -11.04
N PRO A 870 5.43 3.51 -12.10
CA PRO A 870 6.05 2.19 -12.01
C PRO A 870 7.29 2.13 -11.10
N VAL A 871 8.00 3.26 -10.92
CA VAL A 871 9.26 3.34 -10.16
C VAL A 871 9.12 2.89 -8.70
N ILE A 872 7.91 2.89 -8.16
CA ILE A 872 7.62 2.36 -6.82
C ILE A 872 7.94 0.86 -6.70
N GLY A 873 8.12 0.12 -7.81
CA GLY A 873 8.76 -1.20 -7.81
C GLY A 873 10.18 -1.20 -7.20
N GLY A 874 10.80 -0.03 -7.04
CA GLY A 874 12.11 0.14 -6.43
C GLY A 874 12.13 -0.10 -4.93
N VAL A 875 10.99 0.00 -4.23
CA VAL A 875 10.95 -0.23 -2.76
C VAL A 875 11.32 -1.66 -2.38
N PHE A 876 11.24 -2.61 -3.33
CA PHE A 876 11.55 -4.02 -3.11
C PHE A 876 13.05 -4.32 -3.10
N ILE A 877 13.91 -3.34 -3.42
CA ILE A 877 15.36 -3.57 -3.52
C ILE A 877 15.99 -4.08 -2.23
N LYS A 878 15.48 -3.68 -1.05
CA LYS A 878 16.01 -4.15 0.22
C LYS A 878 15.78 -5.65 0.42
N MET A 879 14.74 -6.23 -0.16
CA MET A 879 14.52 -7.68 -0.15
C MET A 879 15.52 -8.44 -1.02
N LEU A 880 16.12 -7.79 -2.03
CA LEU A 880 17.21 -8.38 -2.84
C LEU A 880 18.53 -8.42 -2.06
N ASP A 881 18.68 -7.54 -1.06
CA ASP A 881 19.89 -7.43 -0.23
C ASP A 881 20.10 -8.63 0.70
N ASP A 882 19.04 -9.40 0.98
CA ASP A 882 19.14 -10.70 1.66
C ASP A 882 19.17 -11.83 0.62
N PRO A 883 20.32 -12.52 0.43
CA PRO A 883 20.42 -13.63 -0.52
C PRO A 883 19.48 -14.81 -0.21
N ALA A 884 19.06 -15.00 1.04
CA ALA A 884 18.10 -16.05 1.38
C ALA A 884 16.70 -15.69 0.86
N THR A 885 16.20 -14.50 1.19
CA THR A 885 14.94 -13.96 0.67
C THR A 885 14.96 -13.90 -0.86
N TRP A 886 16.02 -13.35 -1.48
CA TRP A 886 16.08 -13.25 -2.94
C TRP A 886 16.01 -14.63 -3.62
N ARG A 887 16.74 -15.64 -3.12
CA ARG A 887 16.65 -17.01 -3.66
C ARG A 887 15.28 -17.66 -3.40
N GLN A 888 14.66 -17.42 -2.25
CA GLN A 888 13.35 -17.99 -1.91
C GLN A 888 12.27 -17.58 -2.93
N TRP A 889 12.30 -16.33 -3.36
CA TRP A 889 11.32 -15.79 -4.30
C TRP A 889 11.71 -16.06 -5.76
N SER A 890 12.98 -15.84 -6.14
CA SER A 890 13.41 -16.02 -7.53
C SER A 890 13.51 -17.48 -8.00
N ALA A 891 13.64 -18.44 -7.08
CA ALA A 891 13.64 -19.87 -7.42
C ALA A 891 12.25 -20.45 -7.72
N ARG A 892 11.17 -19.67 -7.53
CA ARG A 892 9.81 -20.10 -7.87
C ARG A 892 9.65 -19.96 -9.37
N GLY A 893 9.75 -21.10 -10.09
CA GLY A 893 9.43 -21.13 -11.51
C GLY A 893 8.00 -20.66 -11.79
N PRO A 894 7.68 -20.33 -13.05
CA PRO A 894 6.36 -19.84 -13.46
C PRO A 894 5.18 -20.79 -13.13
N ASP A 895 5.49 -22.06 -12.83
CA ASP A 895 4.53 -23.13 -12.49
C ASP A 895 4.66 -23.63 -11.03
N ALA A 896 5.47 -22.99 -10.18
CA ALA A 896 5.69 -23.46 -8.82
C ALA A 896 4.48 -23.15 -7.92
N PRO A 897 3.75 -24.15 -7.39
CA PRO A 897 2.66 -23.89 -6.45
C PRO A 897 3.21 -23.25 -5.16
N PRO A 898 2.39 -22.47 -4.44
CA PRO A 898 2.75 -22.01 -3.11
C PRO A 898 3.12 -23.21 -2.23
N ARG A 899 4.20 -23.09 -1.45
CA ARG A 899 4.64 -24.18 -0.57
C ARG A 899 3.55 -24.40 0.49
N PRO A 900 3.14 -25.66 0.75
CA PRO A 900 2.28 -25.93 1.90
C PRO A 900 3.00 -25.49 3.18
N PRO A 901 2.27 -25.09 4.22
CA PRO A 901 2.87 -24.63 5.47
C PRO A 901 3.85 -25.68 5.99
N ALA A 902 5.01 -25.21 6.48
CA ALA A 902 5.84 -26.03 7.33
C ALA A 902 4.93 -26.51 8.47
N ARG A 903 4.67 -27.83 8.52
CA ARG A 903 3.89 -28.43 9.61
C ARG A 903 4.44 -27.85 10.90
N SER A 904 3.60 -27.18 11.69
CA SER A 904 3.95 -26.87 13.06
C SER A 904 4.45 -28.17 13.68
N SER A 905 5.72 -28.19 14.05
CA SER A 905 6.27 -29.27 14.85
C SER A 905 5.47 -29.24 16.14
N GLY A 906 4.45 -30.08 16.21
CA GLY A 906 3.66 -30.25 17.41
C GLY A 906 4.58 -30.62 18.56
N LYS A 907 4.59 -29.78 19.58
CA LYS A 907 4.57 -30.14 21.00
C LYS A 907 4.09 -28.94 21.80
#